data_AF-A0A356T6V9-F1
#
_entry.id   AF-A0A356T6V9-F1
#
_cell.length_a   1.000
_cell.length_b   1.000
_cell.length_c   1.000
_cell.angle_alpha   90.00
_cell.angle_beta   90.00
_cell.angle_gamma   90.00
#
_symmetry.space_group_name_H-M   'P 1'
#
loop_
_entity.id
_entity.type
_entity.pdbx_description
1 polymer ?
#
loop_
_entity_poly.entity_id
_entity_poly.type
_entity_poly.pdbx_seq_one_letter_code
_entity_poly.pdbx_strand_id
1 'polypeptide(L)'
;MREVSPDRPVEATRGLLLFVMILEHARFFLGPRVSSGDAETLFARVSDVDVPGLLFLGGAAAWTHVARGGQARRLAIAGLGLMLLELLVVRWVWLPAPWLGYTLLQLVFALGAALLVLSLMVRLPSWLLFAGGVGLVVLSDLAPPALDGFAGALLFRTGLEDLGWLRLHALYPLVPWLGVVLMGASFGAVLARGPRARRHAGLLFGALGLGVFAALRAPQWSSGLALFAMEQHPPSIAFVALWLGALMLLLPLVEAARVGPRSSLVALGRAPVFAYVAHLLILRLVASLASAARWGWAESVSLDAQGHAHRADHPLWLCLVIGVLVAGLVVPGCRAWTSWRLRRDERSERRIRPRALHLLGWLALGGMALAPSWLRTEYEPFGKGAVEKPLSLRLVERGTLRGAPHERFIALHARDGERVLQRVDVVRAGAPDAAVLFVLGNESPVTEDDLYGLRVRHPDLSLVVVEHRGYGESLSLEVDQSVPRYVTVAAALADAEAVASALQAQLEGPWIVAGWSYGGGLAVRFGATRPGLVAGVYASSAALSYPRRLEPEASLRPLLGDDVVDAIAARLPSWSPSERDLVQGMMTGFVQMDSMAPHLASFQEVVRAEGDVVGFLRALDRDAFDSVWERELSAPLRLQTLTRERALALRPSRRTWIYQQCAELTAFAGGGVFTTAERDALGRCASLFGLAAPARGPDWREDLEVLGARG
;
A
#
# COMPACT_ATOMS: atom_id res chain seq x y z
N MET A 1 40.09 -8.81 -36.78
CA MET A 1 39.07 -9.03 -35.73
C MET A 1 38.08 -7.88 -35.81
N ARG A 2 36.88 -8.10 -36.39
CA ARG A 2 35.85 -7.06 -36.50
C ARG A 2 35.21 -6.90 -35.12
N GLU A 3 35.41 -5.76 -34.47
CA GLU A 3 34.65 -5.36 -33.29
C GLU A 3 33.16 -5.52 -33.59
N VAL A 4 32.52 -6.49 -32.97
CA VAL A 4 31.07 -6.65 -33.04
C VAL A 4 30.47 -5.48 -32.27
N SER A 5 29.90 -4.53 -33.02
CA SER A 5 29.23 -3.36 -32.46
C SER A 5 28.21 -3.75 -31.39
N PRO A 6 27.95 -2.92 -30.37
CA PRO A 6 26.85 -3.12 -29.44
C PRO A 6 25.55 -3.46 -30.18
N ASP A 7 24.74 -4.39 -29.66
CA ASP A 7 23.52 -4.86 -30.32
C ASP A 7 22.43 -3.78 -30.25
N ARG A 8 22.50 -2.81 -31.18
CA ARG A 8 21.71 -1.57 -31.19
C ARG A 8 20.21 -1.79 -31.00
N PRO A 9 19.55 -2.79 -31.62
CA PRO A 9 18.15 -3.07 -31.37
C PRO A 9 17.86 -3.35 -29.88
N VAL A 10 18.70 -4.15 -29.22
CA VAL A 10 18.56 -4.47 -27.79
C VAL A 10 18.79 -3.22 -26.93
N GLU A 11 19.77 -2.39 -27.27
CA GLU A 11 20.00 -1.10 -26.60
C GLU A 11 18.80 -0.17 -26.76
N ALA A 12 18.24 -0.06 -27.96
CA ALA A 12 17.08 0.77 -28.23
C ALA A 12 15.83 0.26 -27.51
N THR A 13 15.58 -1.06 -27.50
CA THR A 13 14.49 -1.66 -26.74
C THR A 13 14.64 -1.40 -25.25
N ARG A 14 15.83 -1.61 -24.68
CA ARG A 14 16.10 -1.28 -23.26
C ARG A 14 15.86 0.22 -22.99
N GLY A 15 16.28 1.09 -23.90
CA GLY A 15 16.05 2.53 -23.79
C GLY A 15 14.57 2.92 -23.84
N LEU A 16 13.77 2.20 -24.63
CA LEU A 16 12.32 2.40 -24.69
C LEU A 16 11.65 1.97 -23.37
N LEU A 17 12.05 0.82 -22.81
CA LEU A 17 11.55 0.38 -21.50
C LEU A 17 11.92 1.38 -20.40
N LEU A 18 13.17 1.87 -20.38
CA LEU A 18 13.59 2.93 -19.45
C LEU A 18 12.79 4.21 -19.64
N PHE A 19 12.44 4.57 -20.88
CA PHE A 19 11.61 5.73 -21.16
C PHE A 19 10.20 5.56 -20.58
N VAL A 20 9.57 4.40 -20.78
CA VAL A 20 8.27 4.06 -20.17
C VAL A 20 8.34 4.13 -18.64
N MET A 21 9.37 3.54 -18.03
CA MET A 21 9.62 3.61 -16.58
C MET A 21 9.73 5.05 -16.07
N ILE A 22 10.38 5.95 -16.82
CA ILE A 22 10.48 7.37 -16.43
C ILE A 22 9.10 8.03 -16.41
N LEU A 23 8.21 7.69 -17.36
CA LEU A 23 6.85 8.21 -17.41
C LEU A 23 6.00 7.67 -16.25
N GLU A 24 6.14 6.38 -15.96
CA GLU A 24 5.48 5.71 -14.82
C GLU A 24 5.91 6.37 -13.51
N HIS A 25 7.22 6.52 -13.28
CA HIS A 25 7.72 7.19 -12.08
C HIS A 25 7.30 8.66 -12.03
N ALA A 26 7.20 9.36 -13.16
CA ALA A 26 6.71 10.74 -13.17
C ALA A 26 5.25 10.80 -12.70
N ARG A 27 4.39 9.88 -13.16
CA ARG A 27 3.04 9.71 -12.63
C ARG A 27 3.07 9.35 -11.14
N PHE A 28 3.91 8.42 -10.71
CA PHE A 28 4.02 8.03 -9.31
C PHE A 28 4.40 9.21 -8.40
N PHE A 29 5.39 10.02 -8.77
CA PHE A 29 5.89 11.10 -7.94
C PHE A 29 4.98 12.34 -7.95
N LEU A 30 4.33 12.64 -9.08
CA LEU A 30 3.62 13.91 -9.30
C LEU A 30 2.11 13.77 -9.36
N GLY A 31 1.60 12.59 -9.70
CA GLY A 31 0.17 12.31 -9.89
C GLY A 31 -0.53 11.86 -8.60
N PRO A 32 -1.85 11.69 -8.67
CA PRO A 32 -2.65 11.22 -7.54
C PRO A 32 -2.25 9.79 -7.13
N ARG A 33 -2.39 9.47 -5.84
CA ARG A 33 -2.07 8.13 -5.31
C ARG A 33 -3.03 7.05 -5.85
N VAL A 34 -4.31 7.40 -5.92
CA VAL A 34 -5.37 6.53 -6.45
C VAL A 34 -5.72 7.03 -7.83
N SER A 35 -5.69 6.14 -8.81
CA SER A 35 -6.11 6.45 -10.17
C SER A 35 -7.60 6.76 -10.17
N SER A 36 -7.98 7.95 -10.63
CA SER A 36 -9.38 8.41 -10.59
C SER A 36 -10.17 8.05 -11.85
N GLY A 37 -9.61 7.23 -12.76
CA GLY A 37 -10.28 6.83 -13.99
C GLY A 37 -9.56 5.75 -14.79
N ASP A 38 -10.32 5.11 -15.69
CA ASP A 38 -9.91 3.92 -16.45
C ASP A 38 -8.61 4.10 -17.24
N ALA A 39 -8.41 5.28 -17.84
CA ALA A 39 -7.23 5.57 -18.66
C ALA A 39 -5.94 5.62 -17.82
N GLU A 40 -6.00 6.14 -16.58
CA GLU A 40 -4.86 6.21 -15.68
C GLU A 40 -4.52 4.85 -15.10
N THR A 41 -5.54 4.09 -14.72
CA THR A 41 -5.39 2.68 -14.31
C THR A 41 -4.79 1.86 -15.43
N LEU A 42 -5.31 1.97 -16.66
CA LEU A 42 -4.79 1.26 -17.81
C LEU A 42 -3.34 1.65 -18.13
N PHE A 43 -3.00 2.94 -18.08
CA PHE A 43 -1.63 3.40 -18.28
C PHE A 43 -0.66 2.80 -17.25
N ALA A 44 -1.04 2.78 -15.97
CA ALA A 44 -0.23 2.16 -14.91
C ALA A 44 0.00 0.68 -15.22
N ARG A 45 -1.07 -0.07 -15.51
CA ARG A 45 -0.98 -1.50 -15.86
C ARG A 45 -0.14 -1.76 -17.09
N VAL A 46 -0.24 -0.93 -18.13
CA VAL A 46 0.54 -1.08 -19.37
C VAL A 46 2.01 -0.73 -19.16
N SER A 47 2.29 0.20 -18.25
CA SER A 47 3.66 0.63 -17.96
C SER A 47 4.48 -0.45 -17.26
N ASP A 48 3.82 -1.40 -16.57
CA ASP A 48 4.45 -2.55 -15.89
C ASP A 48 5.30 -3.45 -16.81
N VAL A 49 5.25 -3.27 -18.13
CA VAL A 49 6.11 -3.95 -19.12
C VAL A 49 7.60 -3.71 -18.89
N ASP A 50 7.93 -2.55 -18.33
CA ASP A 50 9.30 -2.08 -18.15
C ASP A 50 10.11 -3.00 -17.23
N VAL A 51 9.55 -3.40 -16.10
CA VAL A 51 10.16 -4.24 -15.08
C VAL A 51 10.61 -5.60 -15.65
N PRO A 52 9.70 -6.50 -16.10
CA PRO A 52 10.09 -7.81 -16.60
C PRO A 52 11.01 -7.68 -17.82
N GLY A 53 10.81 -6.67 -18.67
CA GLY A 53 11.66 -6.46 -19.84
C GLY A 53 13.09 -6.02 -19.49
N LEU A 54 13.27 -5.12 -18.51
CA LEU A 54 14.60 -4.68 -18.08
C LEU A 54 15.39 -5.80 -17.40
N LEU A 55 14.74 -6.60 -16.54
CA LEU A 55 15.33 -7.78 -15.91
C LEU A 55 15.74 -8.83 -16.96
N PHE A 56 14.84 -9.15 -17.90
CA PHE A 56 15.11 -10.09 -18.98
C PHE A 56 16.28 -9.63 -19.87
N LEU A 57 16.29 -8.37 -20.31
CA LEU A 57 17.39 -7.80 -21.09
C LEU A 57 18.69 -7.64 -20.27
N GLY A 58 18.59 -7.57 -18.94
CA GLY A 58 19.71 -7.64 -18.01
C GLY A 58 20.36 -9.02 -18.01
N GLY A 59 19.56 -10.09 -17.91
CA GLY A 59 20.01 -11.47 -18.06
C GLY A 59 20.69 -11.73 -19.41
N ALA A 60 20.09 -11.26 -20.50
CA ALA A 60 20.66 -11.39 -21.85
C ALA A 60 22.03 -10.69 -21.97
N ALA A 61 22.17 -9.49 -21.38
CA ALA A 61 23.44 -8.78 -21.31
C ALA A 61 24.48 -9.52 -20.46
N ALA A 62 24.07 -10.11 -19.34
CA ALA A 62 24.97 -10.87 -18.46
C ALA A 62 25.51 -12.12 -19.16
N TRP A 63 24.65 -12.89 -19.84
CA TRP A 63 25.08 -14.06 -20.59
C TRP A 63 26.02 -13.68 -21.75
N THR A 64 25.65 -12.67 -22.54
CA THR A 64 26.49 -12.22 -23.68
C THR A 64 27.83 -11.67 -23.23
N HIS A 65 27.93 -11.06 -22.05
CA HIS A 65 29.20 -10.65 -21.46
C HIS A 65 30.14 -11.85 -21.26
N VAL A 66 29.64 -12.92 -20.63
CA VAL A 66 30.44 -14.13 -20.35
C VAL A 66 30.77 -14.89 -21.63
N ALA A 67 29.81 -15.01 -22.56
CA ALA A 67 30.02 -15.65 -23.86
C ALA A 67 31.11 -14.98 -24.71
N ARG A 68 31.37 -13.69 -24.49
CA ARG A 68 32.44 -12.92 -25.16
C ARG A 68 33.79 -12.96 -24.43
N GLY A 69 33.97 -13.88 -23.48
CA GLY A 69 35.19 -14.00 -22.68
C GLY A 69 35.21 -13.17 -21.39
N GLY A 70 34.09 -12.54 -21.03
CA GLY A 70 33.92 -11.88 -19.74
C GLY A 70 33.97 -12.87 -18.57
N GLN A 71 34.54 -12.44 -17.44
CA GLN A 71 34.62 -13.28 -16.24
C GLN A 71 33.27 -13.26 -15.51
N ALA A 72 32.74 -14.44 -15.15
CA ALA A 72 31.51 -14.56 -14.36
C ALA A 72 31.59 -13.79 -13.02
N ARG A 73 32.78 -13.70 -12.42
CA ARG A 73 33.03 -12.88 -11.21
C ARG A 73 32.63 -11.41 -11.40
N ARG A 74 32.72 -10.85 -12.62
CA ARG A 74 32.27 -9.46 -12.88
C ARG A 74 30.75 -9.32 -12.73
N LEU A 75 29.98 -10.37 -12.97
CA LEU A 75 28.54 -10.39 -12.71
C LEU A 75 28.25 -10.35 -11.22
N ALA A 76 28.98 -11.13 -10.41
CA ALA A 76 28.85 -11.10 -8.95
C ALA A 76 29.20 -9.72 -8.37
N ILE A 77 30.30 -9.11 -8.85
CA ILE A 77 30.69 -7.75 -8.44
C ILE A 77 29.63 -6.72 -8.84
N ALA A 78 29.11 -6.81 -10.07
CA ALA A 78 28.04 -5.93 -10.51
C ALA A 78 26.75 -6.13 -9.69
N GLY A 79 26.38 -7.39 -9.40
CA GLY A 79 25.22 -7.75 -8.61
C GLY A 79 25.29 -7.18 -7.19
N LEU A 80 26.41 -7.41 -6.50
CA LEU A 80 26.65 -6.82 -5.18
C LEU A 80 26.66 -5.27 -5.25
N GLY A 81 27.23 -4.70 -6.31
CA GLY A 81 27.21 -3.26 -6.54
C GLY A 81 25.79 -2.70 -6.67
N LEU A 82 24.87 -3.40 -7.35
CA LEU A 82 23.47 -3.00 -7.45
C LEU A 82 22.72 -3.13 -6.13
N MET A 83 22.96 -4.21 -5.37
CA MET A 83 22.39 -4.36 -4.03
C MET A 83 22.84 -3.24 -3.10
N LEU A 84 24.13 -2.89 -3.11
CA LEU A 84 24.65 -1.76 -2.35
C LEU A 84 24.11 -0.42 -2.86
N LEU A 85 23.97 -0.25 -4.17
CA LEU A 85 23.37 0.96 -4.76
C LEU A 85 21.94 1.16 -4.24
N GLU A 86 21.15 0.10 -4.13
CA GLU A 86 19.80 0.16 -3.56
C GLU A 86 19.86 0.67 -2.11
N LEU A 87 20.62 -0.04 -1.28
CA LEU A 87 20.69 0.19 0.16
C LEU A 87 21.35 1.52 0.54
N LEU A 88 22.23 2.07 -0.32
CA LEU A 88 23.00 3.27 0.02
C LEU A 88 22.52 4.53 -0.68
N VAL A 89 21.95 4.42 -1.89
CA VAL A 89 21.57 5.58 -2.71
C VAL A 89 20.08 5.59 -3.00
N VAL A 90 19.56 4.52 -3.61
CA VAL A 90 18.17 4.51 -4.12
C VAL A 90 17.16 4.64 -2.99
N ARG A 91 17.42 4.03 -1.82
CA ARG A 91 16.55 4.16 -0.64
C ARG A 91 16.24 5.61 -0.25
N TRP A 92 17.20 6.52 -0.45
CA TRP A 92 17.06 7.93 -0.06
C TRP A 92 16.17 8.71 -1.02
N VAL A 93 15.98 8.20 -2.24
CA VAL A 93 15.19 8.87 -3.27
C VAL A 93 13.71 8.56 -3.13
N TRP A 94 13.39 7.32 -2.76
CA TRP A 94 12.01 6.85 -2.60
C TRP A 94 11.37 7.23 -1.26
N LEU A 95 12.17 7.36 -0.20
CA LEU A 95 11.66 7.64 1.14
C LEU A 95 11.82 9.12 1.50
N PRO A 96 10.72 9.83 1.87
CA PRO A 96 10.81 11.22 2.29
C PRO A 96 11.47 11.40 3.67
N ALA A 97 11.33 10.40 4.54
CA ALA A 97 11.84 10.40 5.91
C ALA A 97 12.68 9.13 6.18
N PRO A 98 13.93 9.08 5.69
CA PRO A 98 14.82 7.91 5.79
C PRO A 98 15.22 7.53 7.23
N TRP A 99 14.92 8.39 8.23
CA TRP A 99 15.15 8.12 9.65
C TRP A 99 14.08 7.22 10.29
N LEU A 100 12.99 6.89 9.60
CA LEU A 100 11.92 6.00 10.10
C LEU A 100 12.32 4.51 10.15
N GLY A 101 13.61 4.19 10.04
CA GLY A 101 14.12 2.83 10.11
C GLY A 101 13.56 1.92 9.02
N TYR A 102 13.16 2.44 7.85
CA TYR A 102 12.48 1.68 6.81
C TYR A 102 13.33 1.61 5.54
N THR A 103 13.43 0.44 4.90
CA THR A 103 14.17 0.26 3.64
C THR A 103 13.41 -0.67 2.69
N LEU A 104 13.17 -0.17 1.48
CA LEU A 104 12.54 -0.91 0.39
C LEU A 104 13.61 -1.74 -0.34
N LEU A 105 13.36 -3.04 -0.51
CA LEU A 105 14.13 -3.90 -1.41
C LEU A 105 13.34 -4.02 -2.71
N GLN A 106 13.71 -3.19 -3.69
CA GLN A 106 12.99 -3.07 -4.96
C GLN A 106 13.72 -3.78 -6.10
N LEU A 107 13.34 -3.41 -7.32
CA LEU A 107 13.86 -3.93 -8.59
C LEU A 107 15.39 -4.00 -8.67
N VAL A 108 16.10 -2.96 -8.23
CA VAL A 108 17.58 -2.90 -8.36
C VAL A 108 18.23 -3.94 -7.45
N PHE A 109 17.70 -4.12 -6.24
CA PHE A 109 18.17 -5.16 -5.32
C PHE A 109 17.89 -6.55 -5.90
N ALA A 110 16.68 -6.81 -6.40
CA ALA A 110 16.30 -8.09 -6.99
C ALA A 110 17.17 -8.43 -8.21
N LEU A 111 17.43 -7.48 -9.11
CA LEU A 111 18.36 -7.65 -10.22
C LEU A 111 19.79 -7.94 -9.73
N GLY A 112 20.25 -7.25 -8.69
CA GLY A 112 21.56 -7.47 -8.09
C GLY A 112 21.74 -8.89 -7.53
N ALA A 113 20.75 -9.36 -6.76
CA ALA A 113 20.71 -10.72 -6.23
C ALA A 113 20.62 -11.76 -7.35
N ALA A 114 19.80 -11.52 -8.38
CA ALA A 114 19.68 -12.42 -9.52
C ALA A 114 21.00 -12.54 -10.32
N LEU A 115 21.76 -11.45 -10.47
CA LEU A 115 23.09 -11.49 -11.10
C LEU A 115 24.12 -12.26 -10.27
N LEU A 116 24.01 -12.21 -8.93
CA LEU A 116 24.85 -13.01 -8.04
C LEU A 116 24.61 -14.51 -8.28
N VAL A 117 23.35 -14.95 -8.31
CA VAL A 117 22.98 -16.35 -8.57
C VAL A 117 23.35 -16.74 -10.01
N LEU A 118 23.02 -15.90 -10.99
CA LEU A 118 23.37 -16.14 -12.39
C LEU A 118 24.90 -16.25 -12.56
N SER A 119 25.73 -15.55 -11.79
CA SER A 119 27.19 -15.69 -11.89
C SER A 119 27.69 -17.12 -11.65
N LEU A 120 26.95 -17.91 -10.87
CA LEU A 120 27.23 -19.32 -10.61
C LEU A 120 26.71 -20.22 -11.73
N MET A 121 25.58 -19.85 -12.33
CA MET A 121 24.82 -20.67 -13.28
C MET A 121 25.06 -20.31 -14.76
N VAL A 122 25.66 -19.16 -15.07
CA VAL A 122 25.72 -18.58 -16.43
C VAL A 122 26.38 -19.49 -17.47
N ARG A 123 27.19 -20.46 -17.03
CA ARG A 123 27.85 -21.44 -17.90
C ARG A 123 27.01 -22.67 -18.21
N LEU A 124 25.84 -22.81 -17.59
CA LEU A 124 24.91 -23.89 -17.92
C LEU A 124 24.42 -23.76 -19.37
N PRO A 125 24.08 -24.89 -20.02
CA PRO A 125 23.38 -24.89 -21.29
C PRO A 125 22.17 -23.95 -21.30
N SER A 126 22.01 -23.16 -22.38
CA SER A 126 20.92 -22.16 -22.49
C SER A 126 19.50 -22.73 -22.26
N TRP A 127 19.27 -24.00 -22.61
CA TRP A 127 17.97 -24.65 -22.38
C TRP A 127 17.70 -24.91 -20.89
N LEU A 128 18.73 -25.22 -20.09
CA LEU A 128 18.60 -25.39 -18.63
C LEU A 128 18.30 -24.06 -17.95
N LEU A 129 18.93 -22.97 -18.41
CA LEU A 129 18.61 -21.62 -17.93
C LEU A 129 17.15 -21.26 -18.24
N PHE A 130 16.66 -21.61 -19.43
CA PHE A 130 15.27 -21.36 -19.81
C PHE A 130 14.29 -22.21 -18.99
N ALA A 131 14.50 -23.53 -18.93
CA ALA A 131 13.63 -24.45 -18.18
C ALA A 131 13.62 -24.12 -16.68
N GLY A 132 14.79 -23.82 -16.11
CA GLY A 132 14.88 -23.35 -14.73
C GLY A 132 14.16 -22.02 -14.53
N GLY A 133 14.32 -21.07 -15.46
CA GLY A 133 13.64 -19.79 -15.39
C GLY A 133 12.11 -19.89 -15.40
N VAL A 134 11.56 -20.68 -16.32
CA VAL A 134 10.12 -21.00 -16.37
C VAL A 134 9.69 -21.73 -15.10
N GLY A 135 10.47 -22.73 -14.67
CA GLY A 135 10.18 -23.50 -13.46
C GLY A 135 10.11 -22.65 -12.19
N LEU A 136 10.97 -21.63 -12.04
CA LEU A 136 10.94 -20.72 -10.90
C LEU A 136 9.70 -19.81 -10.89
N VAL A 137 9.26 -19.31 -12.06
CA VAL A 137 8.04 -18.50 -12.17
C VAL A 137 6.79 -19.34 -11.92
N VAL A 138 6.74 -20.55 -12.46
CA VAL A 138 5.64 -21.50 -12.20
C VAL A 138 5.63 -21.90 -10.72
N LEU A 139 6.81 -22.17 -10.15
CA LEU A 139 6.93 -22.50 -8.74
C LEU A 139 6.44 -21.35 -7.85
N SER A 140 6.72 -20.09 -8.17
CA SER A 140 6.20 -18.97 -7.37
C SER A 140 4.68 -18.84 -7.41
N ASP A 141 4.04 -19.24 -8.51
CA ASP A 141 2.57 -19.24 -8.65
C ASP A 141 1.92 -20.44 -7.92
N LEU A 142 2.63 -21.58 -7.87
CA LEU A 142 2.16 -22.82 -7.24
C LEU A 142 2.59 -22.99 -5.78
N ALA A 143 3.59 -22.24 -5.31
CA ALA A 143 4.17 -22.41 -4.00
C ALA A 143 3.11 -22.11 -2.92
N PRO A 144 2.78 -23.09 -2.04
CA PRO A 144 1.89 -22.81 -0.92
C PRO A 144 2.52 -21.79 0.02
N PRO A 145 1.72 -21.05 0.81
CA PRO A 145 2.21 -20.06 1.78
C PRO A 145 3.01 -20.66 2.97
N ALA A 146 3.58 -21.87 2.84
CA ALA A 146 4.20 -22.63 3.92
C ALA A 146 5.57 -22.08 4.41
N LEU A 147 6.17 -21.12 3.69
CA LEU A 147 7.36 -20.41 4.15
C LEU A 147 6.95 -19.10 4.83
N ASP A 148 6.89 -19.13 6.15
CA ASP A 148 6.58 -17.97 6.99
C ASP A 148 7.82 -17.11 7.29
N GLY A 149 7.57 -15.83 7.61
CA GLY A 149 8.61 -14.85 7.93
C GLY A 149 9.43 -14.34 6.74
N PHE A 150 10.56 -13.69 7.06
CA PHE A 150 11.35 -12.92 6.08
C PHE A 150 11.86 -13.73 4.91
N ALA A 151 12.19 -15.01 5.11
CA ALA A 151 12.63 -15.85 4.02
C ALA A 151 11.52 -16.03 2.97
N GLY A 152 10.27 -16.24 3.41
CA GLY A 152 9.12 -16.31 2.50
C GLY A 152 8.85 -14.98 1.80
N ALA A 153 8.87 -13.87 2.55
CA ALA A 153 8.71 -12.51 2.03
C ALA A 153 9.86 -12.03 1.13
N LEU A 154 11.07 -12.53 1.30
CA LEU A 154 12.18 -12.16 0.43
C LEU A 154 12.17 -13.00 -0.84
N LEU A 155 11.81 -14.28 -0.74
CA LEU A 155 11.95 -15.22 -1.84
C LEU A 155 10.71 -15.29 -2.73
N PHE A 156 9.50 -15.34 -2.16
CA PHE A 156 8.29 -15.77 -2.89
C PHE A 156 7.15 -14.75 -2.93
N ARG A 157 7.00 -13.90 -1.92
CA ARG A 157 5.87 -12.94 -1.82
C ARG A 157 6.36 -11.54 -1.47
N THR A 158 5.53 -10.51 -1.55
CA THR A 158 5.87 -9.23 -0.89
C THR A 158 5.74 -9.38 0.62
N GLY A 159 6.59 -8.69 1.38
CA GLY A 159 6.39 -8.64 2.82
C GLY A 159 7.27 -7.64 3.53
N LEU A 160 6.77 -7.23 4.69
CA LEU A 160 7.45 -6.34 5.61
C LEU A 160 7.97 -7.15 6.80
N GLU A 161 9.24 -6.97 7.12
CA GLU A 161 9.87 -7.63 8.26
C GLU A 161 10.57 -6.62 9.13
N ASP A 162 10.35 -6.75 10.44
CA ASP A 162 10.90 -5.83 11.43
C ASP A 162 12.09 -6.49 12.14
N LEU A 163 13.30 -6.00 11.86
CA LEU A 163 14.53 -6.42 12.54
C LEU A 163 14.77 -5.62 13.83
N GLY A 164 13.78 -4.87 14.32
CA GLY A 164 13.81 -4.03 15.50
C GLY A 164 14.37 -2.63 15.22
N TRP A 165 15.59 -2.55 14.67
CA TRP A 165 16.23 -1.27 14.30
C TRP A 165 16.09 -0.94 12.82
N LEU A 166 15.60 -1.89 12.01
CA LEU A 166 15.43 -1.75 10.56
C LEU A 166 14.25 -2.60 10.09
N ARG A 167 13.27 -1.96 9.49
CA ARG A 167 12.16 -2.56 8.76
C ARG A 167 12.54 -2.73 7.31
N LEU A 168 12.60 -3.98 6.86
CA LEU A 168 12.86 -4.34 5.47
C LEU A 168 11.55 -4.69 4.78
N HIS A 169 11.21 -3.97 3.73
CA HIS A 169 10.06 -4.28 2.89
C HIS A 169 10.54 -4.87 1.57
N ALA A 170 10.34 -6.17 1.39
CA ALA A 170 10.62 -6.85 0.13
C ALA A 170 9.45 -6.63 -0.83
N LEU A 171 9.62 -5.72 -1.79
CA LEU A 171 8.63 -5.44 -2.84
C LEU A 171 8.80 -6.35 -4.06
N TYR A 172 10.02 -6.85 -4.29
CA TYR A 172 10.37 -7.64 -5.47
C TYR A 172 10.92 -9.01 -5.05
N PRO A 173 10.05 -10.04 -4.92
CA PRO A 173 10.46 -11.36 -4.44
C PRO A 173 11.50 -12.02 -5.36
N LEU A 174 12.59 -12.51 -4.77
CA LEU A 174 13.80 -12.87 -5.51
C LEU A 174 13.62 -14.05 -6.48
N VAL A 175 12.81 -15.05 -6.12
CA VAL A 175 12.65 -16.29 -6.91
C VAL A 175 12.01 -16.05 -8.27
N PRO A 176 10.81 -15.42 -8.37
CA PRO A 176 10.20 -15.17 -9.68
C PRO A 176 11.07 -14.26 -10.56
N TRP A 177 11.68 -13.22 -9.99
CA TRP A 177 12.54 -12.30 -10.74
C TRP A 177 13.86 -12.93 -11.19
N LEU A 178 14.43 -13.84 -10.39
CA LEU A 178 15.52 -14.71 -10.85
C LEU A 178 15.07 -15.53 -12.06
N GLY A 179 13.85 -16.07 -12.03
CA GLY A 179 13.27 -16.79 -13.17
C GLY A 179 13.30 -15.99 -14.47
N VAL A 180 12.86 -14.73 -14.42
CA VAL A 180 12.89 -13.79 -15.55
C VAL A 180 14.32 -13.52 -16.04
N VAL A 181 15.28 -13.33 -15.12
CA VAL A 181 16.69 -13.11 -15.46
C VAL A 181 17.31 -14.35 -16.13
N LEU A 182 16.97 -15.57 -15.68
CA LEU A 182 17.46 -16.82 -16.29
C LEU A 182 16.89 -17.02 -17.70
N MET A 183 15.60 -16.74 -17.92
CA MET A 183 14.99 -16.74 -19.25
C MET A 183 15.70 -15.73 -20.19
N GLY A 184 16.01 -14.53 -19.67
CA GLY A 184 16.81 -13.53 -20.36
C GLY A 184 18.22 -14.01 -20.70
N ALA A 185 18.90 -14.67 -19.76
CA ALA A 185 20.23 -15.24 -20.00
C ALA A 185 20.20 -16.29 -21.13
N SER A 186 19.18 -17.15 -21.17
CA SER A 186 18.97 -18.06 -22.30
C SER A 186 18.80 -17.33 -23.63
N PHE A 187 18.03 -16.24 -23.63
CA PHE A 187 17.85 -15.39 -24.81
C PHE A 187 19.16 -14.75 -25.29
N GLY A 188 20.12 -14.49 -24.39
CA GLY A 188 21.47 -14.08 -24.76
C GLY A 188 22.15 -15.01 -25.79
N ALA A 189 21.89 -16.33 -25.70
CA ALA A 189 22.39 -17.31 -26.66
C ALA A 189 21.73 -17.18 -28.04
N VAL A 190 20.46 -16.75 -28.09
CA VAL A 190 19.76 -16.43 -29.34
C VAL A 190 20.37 -15.19 -30.00
N LEU A 191 20.68 -14.15 -29.22
CA LEU A 191 21.33 -12.94 -29.73
C LEU A 191 22.66 -13.24 -30.44
N ALA A 192 23.43 -14.22 -29.92
CA ALA A 192 24.70 -14.64 -30.52
C ALA A 192 24.54 -15.31 -31.90
N ARG A 193 23.36 -15.84 -32.24
CA ARG A 193 23.06 -16.48 -33.53
C ARG A 193 22.68 -15.47 -34.64
N GLY A 194 22.64 -14.18 -34.31
CA GLY A 194 22.42 -13.09 -35.25
C GLY A 194 20.95 -12.74 -35.53
N PRO A 195 20.71 -11.74 -36.42
CA PRO A 195 19.40 -11.12 -36.64
C PRO A 195 18.27 -12.07 -37.00
N ARG A 196 18.53 -13.06 -37.86
CA ARG A 196 17.50 -14.01 -38.32
C ARG A 196 16.99 -14.88 -37.17
N ALA A 197 17.90 -15.42 -36.36
CA ALA A 197 17.55 -16.22 -35.20
C ALA A 197 16.80 -15.40 -34.15
N ARG A 198 17.24 -14.16 -33.90
CA ARG A 198 16.55 -13.20 -33.02
C ARG A 198 15.13 -12.91 -33.50
N ARG A 199 14.93 -12.63 -34.80
CA ARG A 199 13.60 -12.37 -35.36
C ARG A 199 12.69 -13.59 -35.24
N HIS A 200 13.19 -14.78 -35.58
CA HIS A 200 12.40 -16.01 -35.49
C HIS A 200 12.01 -16.33 -34.04
N ALA A 201 12.97 -16.24 -33.12
CA ALA A 201 12.71 -16.42 -31.69
C ALA A 201 11.73 -15.37 -31.15
N GLY A 202 11.90 -14.09 -31.51
CA GLY A 202 11.00 -13.01 -31.10
C GLY A 202 9.55 -13.26 -31.52
N LEU A 203 9.33 -13.71 -32.76
CA LEU A 203 7.99 -14.06 -33.25
C LEU A 203 7.44 -15.32 -32.56
N LEU A 204 8.25 -16.39 -32.45
CA LEU A 204 7.81 -17.65 -31.86
C LEU A 204 7.50 -17.52 -30.37
N PHE A 205 8.44 -17.02 -29.56
CA PHE A 205 8.25 -16.85 -28.12
C PHE A 205 7.27 -15.72 -27.81
N GLY A 206 7.19 -14.71 -28.68
CA GLY A 206 6.18 -13.66 -28.60
C GLY A 206 4.76 -14.23 -28.76
N ALA A 207 4.52 -14.99 -29.82
CA ALA A 207 3.24 -15.66 -30.06
C ALA A 207 2.92 -16.69 -28.96
N LEU A 208 3.91 -17.47 -28.52
CA LEU A 208 3.73 -18.43 -27.42
C LEU A 208 3.36 -17.73 -26.11
N GLY A 209 4.07 -16.67 -25.73
CA GLY A 209 3.79 -15.91 -24.51
C GLY A 209 2.40 -15.28 -24.53
N LEU A 210 2.01 -14.65 -25.65
CA LEU A 210 0.66 -14.12 -25.81
C LEU A 210 -0.41 -15.22 -25.86
N GLY A 211 -0.10 -16.39 -26.42
CA GLY A 211 -0.99 -17.55 -26.42
C GLY A 211 -1.22 -18.12 -25.03
N VAL A 212 -0.17 -18.23 -24.21
CA VAL A 212 -0.27 -18.63 -22.79
C VAL A 212 -1.07 -17.61 -22.01
N PHE A 213 -0.79 -16.31 -22.18
CA PHE A 213 -1.57 -15.24 -21.56
C PHE A 213 -3.05 -15.33 -21.96
N ALA A 214 -3.33 -15.43 -23.27
CA ALA A 214 -4.67 -15.58 -23.81
C ALA A 214 -5.43 -16.75 -23.18
N ALA A 215 -4.79 -17.92 -23.06
CA ALA A 215 -5.38 -19.11 -22.47
C ALA A 215 -5.67 -18.92 -20.98
N LEU A 216 -4.74 -18.36 -20.20
CA LEU A 216 -4.91 -18.12 -18.78
C LEU A 216 -5.95 -17.03 -18.47
N ARG A 217 -6.15 -16.09 -19.40
CA ARG A 217 -7.09 -14.97 -19.23
C ARG A 217 -8.43 -15.16 -19.93
N ALA A 218 -8.67 -16.28 -20.62
CA ALA A 218 -9.88 -16.50 -21.41
C ALA A 218 -11.20 -16.13 -20.69
N PRO A 219 -11.37 -16.41 -19.38
CA PRO A 219 -12.58 -16.02 -18.64
C PRO A 219 -12.76 -14.49 -18.47
N GLN A 220 -11.70 -13.69 -18.60
CA GLN A 220 -11.71 -12.24 -18.33
C GLN A 220 -11.73 -11.37 -19.60
N TRP A 221 -11.89 -11.95 -20.80
CA TRP A 221 -11.82 -11.22 -22.07
C TRP A 221 -12.94 -10.20 -22.29
N SER A 222 -14.06 -10.32 -21.59
CA SER A 222 -15.20 -9.40 -21.68
C SER A 222 -14.94 -8.02 -21.08
N SER A 223 -13.86 -7.85 -20.30
CA SER A 223 -13.51 -6.58 -19.67
C SER A 223 -12.03 -6.25 -19.86
N GLY A 224 -11.74 -5.11 -20.48
CA GLY A 224 -10.36 -4.64 -20.71
C GLY A 224 -9.59 -4.42 -19.41
N LEU A 225 -10.22 -3.84 -18.38
CA LEU A 225 -9.58 -3.64 -17.08
C LEU A 225 -9.37 -4.98 -16.36
N ALA A 226 -10.35 -5.89 -16.40
CA ALA A 226 -10.21 -7.22 -15.82
C ALA A 226 -9.10 -8.00 -16.51
N LEU A 227 -8.97 -7.91 -17.84
CA LEU A 227 -7.91 -8.57 -18.61
C LEU A 227 -6.50 -8.26 -18.07
N PHE A 228 -6.27 -7.01 -17.64
CA PHE A 228 -4.99 -6.53 -17.08
C PHE A 228 -4.91 -6.54 -15.54
N ALA A 229 -5.97 -6.98 -14.83
CA ALA A 229 -5.96 -7.19 -13.39
C ALA A 229 -5.17 -8.46 -13.03
N MET A 230 -3.84 -8.37 -13.06
CA MET A 230 -2.91 -9.47 -12.75
C MET A 230 -2.03 -9.10 -11.55
N GLU A 231 -1.60 -10.12 -10.80
CA GLU A 231 -0.62 -9.95 -9.72
C GLU A 231 0.77 -9.68 -10.30
N GLN A 232 1.35 -8.54 -9.89
CA GLN A 232 2.69 -8.08 -10.25
C GLN A 232 3.74 -8.46 -9.21
N HIS A 233 3.33 -8.57 -7.94
CA HIS A 233 4.22 -8.79 -6.80
C HIS A 233 3.62 -9.81 -5.81
N PRO A 234 3.93 -11.11 -5.95
CA PRO A 234 4.83 -11.72 -6.93
C PRO A 234 4.27 -11.69 -8.36
N PRO A 235 5.12 -11.70 -9.41
CA PRO A 235 4.64 -11.69 -10.78
C PRO A 235 4.07 -13.06 -11.16
N SER A 236 2.77 -13.10 -11.44
CA SER A 236 2.07 -14.29 -11.89
C SER A 236 2.56 -14.80 -13.25
N ILE A 237 2.27 -16.07 -13.58
CA ILE A 237 2.59 -16.63 -14.91
C ILE A 237 1.95 -15.79 -16.03
N ALA A 238 0.70 -15.36 -15.85
CA ALA A 238 -0.01 -14.53 -16.82
C ALA A 238 0.69 -13.18 -17.04
N PHE A 239 1.13 -12.52 -15.96
CA PHE A 239 1.87 -11.26 -16.01
C PHE A 239 3.18 -11.40 -16.80
N VAL A 240 3.98 -12.43 -16.48
CA VAL A 240 5.26 -12.69 -17.17
C VAL A 240 5.03 -13.07 -18.64
N ALA A 241 4.03 -13.90 -18.93
CA ALA A 241 3.70 -14.35 -20.28
C ALA A 241 3.28 -13.19 -21.20
N LEU A 242 2.43 -12.29 -20.71
CA LEU A 242 2.02 -11.08 -21.43
C LEU A 242 3.23 -10.21 -21.76
N TRP A 243 3.99 -9.80 -20.74
CA TRP A 243 4.98 -8.75 -20.92
C TRP A 243 6.26 -9.23 -21.60
N LEU A 244 6.72 -10.45 -21.32
CA LEU A 244 7.81 -11.05 -22.08
C LEU A 244 7.37 -11.41 -23.51
N GLY A 245 6.13 -11.87 -23.71
CA GLY A 245 5.56 -12.10 -25.04
C GLY A 245 5.54 -10.81 -25.87
N ALA A 246 5.00 -9.73 -25.31
CA ALA A 246 4.98 -8.41 -25.93
C ALA A 246 6.39 -7.88 -26.23
N LEU A 247 7.33 -8.02 -25.29
CA LEU A 247 8.74 -7.64 -25.49
C LEU A 247 9.39 -8.41 -26.65
N MET A 248 9.11 -9.72 -26.76
CA MET A 248 9.65 -10.56 -27.83
C MET A 248 9.10 -10.17 -29.21
N LEU A 249 7.85 -9.72 -29.30
CA LEU A 249 7.27 -9.15 -30.53
C LEU A 249 7.77 -7.73 -30.83
N LEU A 250 8.05 -6.94 -29.79
CA LEU A 250 8.57 -5.57 -29.91
C LEU A 250 9.99 -5.55 -30.53
N LEU A 251 10.81 -6.55 -30.22
CA LEU A 251 12.21 -6.57 -30.63
C LEU A 251 12.41 -6.58 -32.16
N PRO A 252 11.70 -7.43 -32.96
CA PRO A 252 11.68 -7.32 -34.42
C PRO A 252 11.22 -5.95 -34.95
N LEU A 253 10.27 -5.29 -34.28
CA LEU A 253 9.77 -3.97 -34.70
C LEU A 253 10.82 -2.88 -34.50
N VAL A 254 11.49 -2.87 -33.35
CA VAL A 254 12.61 -1.95 -33.07
C VAL A 254 13.78 -2.18 -34.03
N GLU A 255 14.04 -3.44 -34.39
CA GLU A 255 15.05 -3.78 -35.39
C GLU A 255 14.67 -3.27 -36.79
N ALA A 256 13.40 -3.43 -37.18
CA ALA A 256 12.88 -2.92 -38.44
C ALA A 256 12.91 -1.37 -38.52
N ALA A 257 12.74 -0.69 -37.39
CA ALA A 257 12.83 0.77 -37.29
C ALA A 257 14.25 1.33 -37.51
N ARG A 258 15.29 0.48 -37.60
CA ARG A 258 16.69 0.85 -37.92
C ARG A 258 17.22 2.01 -37.06
N VAL A 259 16.94 1.98 -35.76
CA VAL A 259 17.29 3.05 -34.82
C VAL A 259 18.78 3.43 -34.91
N GLY A 260 19.04 4.72 -35.14
CA GLY A 260 20.38 5.26 -35.32
C GLY A 260 21.21 5.26 -34.03
N PRO A 261 22.55 5.23 -34.10
CA PRO A 261 23.44 5.15 -32.94
C PRO A 261 23.43 6.40 -32.04
N ARG A 262 22.95 7.55 -32.57
CA ARG A 262 22.78 8.81 -31.82
C ARG A 262 21.38 8.96 -31.20
N SER A 263 20.49 7.99 -31.41
CA SER A 263 19.13 8.01 -30.85
C SER A 263 19.16 8.16 -29.33
N SER A 264 18.21 8.91 -28.79
CA SER A 264 17.98 9.04 -27.35
C SER A 264 17.71 7.68 -26.70
N LEU A 265 16.98 6.79 -27.38
CA LEU A 265 16.71 5.43 -26.89
C LEU A 265 18.00 4.63 -26.72
N VAL A 266 18.89 4.67 -27.72
CA VAL A 266 20.19 3.99 -27.64
C VAL A 266 21.06 4.59 -26.51
N ALA A 267 21.01 5.90 -26.31
CA ALA A 267 21.72 6.55 -25.21
C ALA A 267 21.23 6.06 -23.84
N LEU A 268 19.92 6.02 -23.61
CA LEU A 268 19.32 5.51 -22.38
C LEU A 268 19.70 4.04 -22.15
N GLY A 269 19.52 3.18 -23.16
CA GLY A 269 19.77 1.75 -23.02
C GLY A 269 21.24 1.35 -22.85
N ARG A 270 22.19 2.22 -23.23
CA ARG A 270 23.63 2.04 -22.99
C ARG A 270 24.06 2.36 -21.56
N ALA A 271 23.28 3.18 -20.87
CA ALA A 271 23.60 3.64 -19.52
C ALA A 271 22.40 3.42 -18.56
N PRO A 272 21.85 2.20 -18.46
CA PRO A 272 20.58 1.96 -17.77
C PRO A 272 20.60 2.31 -16.29
N VAL A 273 21.68 1.95 -15.56
CA VAL A 273 21.81 2.27 -14.14
C VAL A 273 21.94 3.77 -13.90
N PHE A 274 22.70 4.46 -14.76
CA PHE A 274 22.82 5.92 -14.69
C PHE A 274 21.47 6.59 -14.98
N ALA A 275 20.79 6.17 -16.06
CA ALA A 275 19.48 6.66 -16.41
C ALA A 275 18.49 6.45 -15.26
N TYR A 276 18.51 5.26 -14.64
CA TYR A 276 17.68 4.91 -13.49
C TYR A 276 17.89 5.86 -12.30
N VAL A 277 19.13 6.01 -11.83
CA VAL A 277 19.41 6.86 -10.66
C VAL A 277 19.15 8.34 -10.97
N ALA A 278 19.57 8.81 -12.16
CA ALA A 278 19.45 10.22 -12.51
C ALA A 278 17.99 10.68 -12.60
N HIS A 279 17.12 9.93 -13.28
CA HIS A 279 15.73 10.34 -13.42
C HIS A 279 14.98 10.30 -12.10
N LEU A 280 15.27 9.33 -11.22
CA LEU A 280 14.69 9.29 -9.88
C LEU A 280 15.06 10.52 -9.05
N LEU A 281 16.35 10.91 -9.05
CA LEU A 281 16.81 12.11 -8.35
C LEU A 281 16.14 13.38 -8.89
N ILE A 282 16.04 13.50 -10.22
CA ILE A 282 15.39 14.65 -10.86
C ILE A 282 13.90 14.68 -10.53
N LEU A 283 13.19 13.56 -10.68
CA LEU A 283 11.75 13.49 -10.39
C LEU A 283 11.46 13.74 -8.92
N ARG A 284 12.28 13.22 -8.00
CA ARG A 284 12.15 13.50 -6.57
C ARG A 284 12.29 14.99 -6.29
N LEU A 285 13.30 15.64 -6.86
CA LEU A 285 13.47 17.09 -6.73
C LEU A 285 12.27 17.86 -7.31
N VAL A 286 11.84 17.53 -8.53
CA VAL A 286 10.70 18.19 -9.18
C VAL A 286 9.42 18.00 -8.37
N ALA A 287 9.18 16.80 -7.84
CA ALA A 287 8.01 16.51 -7.02
C ALA A 287 8.06 17.24 -5.67
N SER A 288 9.23 17.32 -5.03
CA SER A 288 9.40 18.12 -3.81
C SER A 288 9.15 19.61 -4.07
N LEU A 289 9.63 20.15 -5.19
CA LEU A 289 9.38 21.55 -5.57
C LEU A 289 7.91 21.80 -5.93
N ALA A 290 7.28 20.89 -6.67
CA ALA A 290 5.87 20.99 -7.03
C ALA A 290 4.96 20.88 -5.80
N SER A 291 5.29 19.98 -4.87
CA SER A 291 4.63 19.85 -3.58
C SER A 291 4.83 21.11 -2.74
N ALA A 292 6.06 21.62 -2.63
CA ALA A 292 6.35 22.86 -1.92
C ALA A 292 5.66 24.09 -2.52
N ALA A 293 5.49 24.13 -3.84
CA ALA A 293 4.75 25.20 -4.51
C ALA A 293 3.25 25.15 -4.20
N ARG A 294 2.69 23.95 -3.96
CA ARG A 294 1.26 23.74 -3.67
C ARG A 294 0.93 23.86 -2.18
N TRP A 295 1.80 23.35 -1.31
CA TRP A 295 1.55 23.17 0.13
C TRP A 295 2.52 23.97 1.02
N GLY A 296 3.57 24.57 0.45
CA GLY A 296 4.67 25.18 1.20
C GLY A 296 5.77 24.18 1.56
N TRP A 297 7.01 24.67 1.79
CA TRP A 297 8.16 23.79 2.01
C TRP A 297 8.01 22.90 3.25
N ALA A 298 7.48 23.44 4.35
CA ALA A 298 7.30 22.70 5.60
C ALA A 298 6.33 21.51 5.46
N GLU A 299 5.20 21.70 4.75
CA GLU A 299 4.23 20.62 4.49
C GLU A 299 4.72 19.65 3.40
N SER A 300 5.53 20.12 2.44
CA SER A 300 6.06 19.24 1.39
C SER A 300 7.06 18.18 1.87
N VAL A 301 7.67 18.42 3.05
CA VAL A 301 8.63 17.52 3.69
C VAL A 301 8.06 16.81 4.91
N SER A 302 6.87 17.20 5.39
CA SER A 302 6.12 16.44 6.39
C SER A 302 5.49 15.19 5.77
N LEU A 303 5.25 14.20 6.61
CA LEU A 303 4.52 13.00 6.23
C LEU A 303 3.07 13.14 6.73
N ASP A 304 2.12 12.79 5.89
CA ASP A 304 0.71 12.60 6.25
C ASP A 304 0.56 11.47 7.28
N ALA A 305 -0.63 11.32 7.87
CA ALA A 305 -0.90 10.30 8.90
C ALA A 305 -0.78 8.84 8.39
N GLN A 306 -0.59 8.65 7.08
CA GLN A 306 -0.33 7.38 6.44
C GLN A 306 1.19 7.17 6.19
N GLY A 307 2.03 8.11 6.64
CA GLY A 307 3.48 8.04 6.55
C GLY A 307 4.05 8.49 5.21
N HIS A 308 3.31 9.29 4.44
CA HIS A 308 3.71 9.68 3.09
C HIS A 308 3.83 11.20 2.90
N ALA A 309 4.76 11.65 2.06
CA ALA A 309 4.87 13.08 1.76
C ALA A 309 3.70 13.59 0.92
N HIS A 310 3.27 14.83 1.17
CA HIS A 310 2.27 15.52 0.36
C HIS A 310 2.72 15.61 -1.10
N ARG A 311 1.83 15.29 -2.04
CA ARG A 311 2.10 15.32 -3.48
C ARG A 311 1.39 16.49 -4.15
N ALA A 312 1.86 16.84 -5.34
CA ALA A 312 1.27 17.91 -6.12
C ALA A 312 -0.02 17.51 -6.84
N ASP A 313 -0.38 16.22 -6.86
CA ASP A 313 -1.57 15.61 -7.47
C ASP A 313 -1.92 16.19 -8.84
N HIS A 314 -0.93 16.22 -9.72
CA HIS A 314 -1.08 16.71 -11.09
C HIS A 314 -1.84 15.71 -11.96
N PRO A 315 -2.61 16.19 -12.96
CA PRO A 315 -3.29 15.29 -13.90
C PRO A 315 -2.28 14.51 -14.74
N LEU A 316 -2.65 13.28 -15.15
CA LEU A 316 -1.77 12.35 -15.87
C LEU A 316 -1.02 12.99 -17.04
N TRP A 317 -1.68 13.78 -17.89
CA TRP A 317 -1.03 14.40 -19.05
C TRP A 317 0.16 15.29 -18.66
N LEU A 318 0.08 16.00 -17.54
CA LEU A 318 1.13 16.88 -17.05
C LEU A 318 2.30 16.04 -16.50
N CYS A 319 2.00 14.97 -15.77
CA CYS A 319 3.00 14.00 -15.32
C CYS A 319 3.77 13.40 -16.51
N LEU A 320 3.07 13.05 -17.60
CA LEU A 320 3.69 12.52 -18.82
C LEU A 320 4.58 13.56 -19.50
N VAL A 321 4.12 14.82 -19.62
CA VAL A 321 4.95 15.89 -20.18
C VAL A 321 6.22 16.10 -19.36
N ILE A 322 6.11 16.13 -18.03
CA ILE A 322 7.27 16.25 -17.14
C ILE A 322 8.20 15.04 -17.31
N GLY A 323 7.66 13.82 -17.37
CA GLY A 323 8.43 12.61 -17.63
C GLY A 323 9.22 12.67 -18.95
N VAL A 324 8.61 13.17 -20.03
CA VAL A 324 9.28 13.38 -21.33
C VAL A 324 10.44 14.39 -21.19
N LEU A 325 10.20 15.50 -20.48
CA LEU A 325 11.24 16.52 -20.25
C LEU A 325 12.40 15.96 -19.43
N VAL A 326 12.11 15.19 -18.37
CA VAL A 326 13.13 14.52 -17.55
C VAL A 326 13.93 13.52 -18.38
N ALA A 327 13.27 12.71 -19.21
CA ALA A 327 13.97 11.79 -20.12
C ALA A 327 14.91 12.56 -21.08
N GLY A 328 14.45 13.70 -21.62
CA GLY A 328 15.25 14.60 -22.44
C GLY A 328 16.49 15.12 -21.70
N LEU A 329 16.35 15.49 -20.43
CA LEU A 329 17.44 15.99 -19.58
C LEU A 329 18.47 14.90 -19.23
N VAL A 330 18.03 13.65 -19.07
CA VAL A 330 18.90 12.51 -18.71
C VAL A 330 19.75 12.04 -19.90
N VAL A 331 19.25 12.16 -21.14
CA VAL A 331 19.91 11.67 -22.36
C VAL A 331 21.34 12.22 -22.56
N PRO A 332 21.62 13.54 -22.45
CA PRO A 332 22.97 14.07 -22.50
C PRO A 332 23.91 13.44 -21.46
N GLY A 333 23.42 13.25 -20.23
CA GLY A 333 24.17 12.58 -19.15
C GLY A 333 24.53 11.14 -19.51
N CYS A 334 23.57 10.38 -20.05
CA CYS A 334 23.82 9.03 -20.55
C CYS A 334 24.90 9.00 -21.64
N ARG A 335 24.84 9.93 -22.61
CA ARG A 335 25.85 10.04 -23.69
C ARG A 335 27.24 10.35 -23.13
N ALA A 336 27.33 11.28 -22.18
CA ALA A 336 28.58 11.64 -21.53
C ALA A 336 29.16 10.47 -20.73
N TRP A 337 28.32 9.77 -19.96
CA TRP A 337 28.67 8.58 -19.18
C TRP A 337 29.21 7.44 -20.06
N THR A 338 28.48 7.11 -21.13
CA THR A 338 28.92 6.09 -22.09
C THR A 338 30.26 6.46 -22.72
N SER A 339 30.42 7.70 -23.16
CA SER A 339 31.67 8.17 -23.77
C SER A 339 32.84 8.13 -22.79
N TRP A 340 32.62 8.49 -21.52
CA TRP A 340 33.62 8.40 -20.47
C TRP A 340 34.02 6.95 -20.18
N ARG A 341 33.05 6.03 -20.11
CA ARG A 341 33.29 4.61 -19.87
C ARG A 341 34.15 3.98 -20.98
N LEU A 342 33.82 4.26 -22.24
CA LEU A 342 34.57 3.76 -23.40
C LEU A 342 36.03 4.23 -23.37
N ARG A 343 36.27 5.52 -23.12
CA ARG A 343 37.63 6.08 -22.97
C ARG A 343 38.43 5.47 -21.81
N ARG A 344 37.75 4.95 -20.79
CA ARG A 344 38.39 4.38 -19.60
C ARG A 344 38.73 2.90 -19.79
N ASP A 345 37.87 2.13 -20.45
CA ASP A 345 38.17 0.73 -20.79
C ASP A 345 39.42 0.68 -21.70
N GLU A 346 39.55 1.57 -22.69
CA GLU A 346 40.75 1.74 -23.53
C GLU A 346 42.04 2.07 -22.74
N ARG A 347 41.93 2.82 -21.64
CA ARG A 347 43.09 3.15 -20.76
C ARG A 347 43.39 2.07 -19.74
N SER A 348 42.39 1.30 -19.32
CA SER A 348 42.51 0.27 -18.28
C SER A 348 43.25 -0.99 -18.73
N GLU A 349 43.33 -1.24 -20.04
CA GLU A 349 44.21 -2.28 -20.61
C GLU A 349 45.71 -1.97 -20.41
N ARG A 350 46.08 -0.73 -20.00
CA ARG A 350 47.49 -0.32 -19.81
C ARG A 350 47.97 -0.18 -18.37
N ARG A 351 47.14 -0.34 -17.33
CA ARG A 351 47.56 -0.41 -15.92
C ARG A 351 46.34 -0.58 -15.01
N ILE A 352 46.28 -1.69 -14.28
CA ILE A 352 45.35 -1.83 -13.14
C ILE A 352 46.17 -1.74 -11.85
N ARG A 353 45.93 -0.71 -11.04
CA ARG A 353 46.23 -0.72 -9.60
C ARG A 353 44.93 -0.52 -8.79
N PRO A 354 44.78 -1.22 -7.65
CA PRO A 354 43.55 -1.27 -6.87
C PRO A 354 43.43 -0.06 -5.94
N ARG A 355 43.03 1.11 -6.45
CA ARG A 355 42.75 2.29 -5.60
C ARG A 355 41.32 2.85 -5.72
N ALA A 356 40.52 2.36 -6.67
CA ALA A 356 39.17 2.90 -6.91
C ALA A 356 38.10 2.46 -5.89
N LEU A 357 38.37 1.44 -5.06
CA LEU A 357 37.46 1.00 -3.99
C LEU A 357 37.46 1.94 -2.78
N HIS A 358 38.47 2.81 -2.63
CA HIS A 358 38.55 3.71 -1.48
C HIS A 358 37.69 4.97 -1.65
N LEU A 359 37.52 5.51 -2.87
CA LEU A 359 36.83 6.80 -3.04
C LEU A 359 35.32 6.74 -2.78
N LEU A 360 34.67 5.61 -3.08
CA LEU A 360 33.24 5.42 -2.79
C LEU A 360 32.97 5.18 -1.29
N GLY A 361 33.93 4.59 -0.57
CA GLY A 361 33.86 4.43 0.88
C GLY A 361 33.97 5.76 1.63
N TRP A 362 34.79 6.71 1.14
CA TRP A 362 34.95 8.02 1.77
C TRP A 362 33.76 8.97 1.55
N LEU A 363 33.07 8.88 0.41
CA LEU A 363 31.85 9.67 0.17
C LEU A 363 30.65 9.16 0.99
N ALA A 364 30.60 7.86 1.29
CA ALA A 364 29.58 7.29 2.17
C ALA A 364 29.82 7.63 3.67
N LEU A 365 31.07 7.79 4.09
CA LEU A 365 31.43 8.20 5.45
C LEU A 365 31.38 9.71 5.67
N GLY A 366 31.65 10.52 4.64
CA GLY A 366 31.61 11.99 4.74
C GLY A 366 30.21 12.57 5.00
N GLY A 367 29.14 11.84 4.65
CA GLY A 367 27.76 12.24 4.93
C GLY A 367 27.33 12.06 6.40
N MET A 368 28.09 11.30 7.20
CA MET A 368 27.77 11.07 8.62
C MET A 368 28.29 12.16 9.57
N ALA A 369 29.22 13.01 9.12
CA ALA A 369 29.91 13.98 10.00
C ALA A 369 29.23 15.35 10.10
N LEU A 370 28.10 15.57 9.42
CA LEU A 370 27.41 16.86 9.37
C LEU A 370 25.95 16.80 9.84
N ALA A 371 25.60 15.83 10.70
CA ALA A 371 24.36 15.95 11.48
C ALA A 371 24.56 17.08 12.51
N PRO A 372 23.85 18.22 12.40
CA PRO A 372 23.98 19.28 13.37
C PRO A 372 23.51 18.82 14.76
N SER A 373 24.16 19.33 15.81
CA SER A 373 24.02 18.93 17.21
C SER A 373 22.62 19.09 17.81
N TRP A 374 21.68 19.72 17.10
CA TRP A 374 20.25 19.80 17.49
C TRP A 374 19.44 18.53 17.18
N LEU A 375 20.03 17.52 16.50
CA LEU A 375 19.43 16.19 16.26
C LEU A 375 19.51 15.23 17.46
N ARG A 376 19.97 15.69 18.62
CA ARG A 376 19.89 14.95 19.91
C ARG A 376 18.69 15.42 20.73
N THR A 377 17.50 15.41 20.15
CA THR A 377 16.27 15.38 20.95
C THR A 377 15.99 13.93 21.30
N GLU A 378 16.49 13.52 22.46
CA GLU A 378 15.96 12.35 23.16
C GLU A 378 14.44 12.54 23.31
N TYR A 379 13.69 11.51 22.93
CA TYR A 379 12.29 11.38 23.28
C TYR A 379 12.25 11.23 24.80
N GLU A 380 12.09 12.33 25.55
CA GLU A 380 11.74 12.21 26.97
C GLU A 380 10.30 11.70 27.05
N PRO A 381 10.06 10.50 27.59
CA PRO A 381 8.71 10.10 27.95
C PRO A 381 8.24 11.06 29.04
N PHE A 382 6.96 11.46 29.00
CA PHE A 382 6.29 12.29 29.99
C PHE A 382 6.95 12.16 31.37
N GLY A 383 7.58 13.24 31.82
CA GLY A 383 8.27 13.27 33.11
C GLY A 383 7.37 12.69 34.19
N LYS A 384 7.98 11.97 35.15
CA LYS A 384 7.34 11.27 36.27
C LYS A 384 6.47 12.16 37.20
N GLY A 385 6.15 13.40 36.82
CA GLY A 385 5.33 14.36 37.57
C GLY A 385 3.94 14.67 36.99
N ALA A 386 3.51 14.08 35.87
CA ALA A 386 2.20 14.37 35.26
C ALA A 386 1.05 13.50 35.79
N VAL A 387 1.03 13.21 37.10
CA VAL A 387 0.09 12.22 37.70
C VAL A 387 -1.19 12.85 38.27
N GLU A 388 -1.36 14.18 38.26
CA GLU A 388 -2.49 14.81 38.99
C GLU A 388 -3.57 15.50 38.14
N LYS A 389 -3.48 15.53 36.79
CA LYS A 389 -4.54 16.12 35.96
C LYS A 389 -5.34 15.05 35.19
N PRO A 390 -6.68 15.06 35.23
CA PRO A 390 -7.53 14.05 34.59
C PRO A 390 -7.46 14.03 33.05
N LEU A 391 -7.08 15.16 32.45
CA LEU A 391 -6.77 15.29 31.03
C LEU A 391 -5.54 16.19 30.86
N SER A 392 -4.61 15.77 29.99
CA SER A 392 -3.61 16.68 29.42
C SER A 392 -3.67 16.63 27.89
N LEU A 393 -3.97 17.78 27.28
CA LEU A 393 -3.94 17.96 25.83
C LEU A 393 -2.56 18.48 25.42
N ARG A 394 -1.85 17.69 24.61
CA ARG A 394 -0.57 18.10 24.04
C ARG A 394 -0.73 18.26 22.54
N LEU A 395 -0.52 19.47 22.05
CA LEU A 395 -0.39 19.74 20.63
C LEU A 395 0.83 18.98 20.08
N VAL A 396 0.62 18.16 19.06
CA VAL A 396 1.68 17.35 18.43
C VAL A 396 1.93 17.77 16.99
N GLU A 397 0.94 18.34 16.32
CA GLU A 397 1.05 18.74 14.91
C GLU A 397 0.25 20.01 14.65
N ARG A 398 0.79 20.88 13.79
CA ARG A 398 0.09 22.03 13.20
C ARG A 398 0.29 21.99 11.69
N GLY A 399 -0.79 22.19 10.96
CA GLY A 399 -0.78 22.25 9.51
C GLY A 399 -2.02 22.96 8.98
N THR A 400 -2.33 22.71 7.71
CA THR A 400 -3.57 23.17 7.11
C THR A 400 -4.35 22.03 6.45
N LEU A 401 -5.66 22.04 6.59
CA LEU A 401 -6.57 21.11 5.92
C LEU A 401 -7.49 21.92 5.00
N ARG A 402 -7.32 21.80 3.67
CA ARG A 402 -8.03 22.62 2.67
C ARG A 402 -7.89 24.14 2.92
N GLY A 403 -6.72 24.57 3.39
CA GLY A 403 -6.43 25.97 3.70
C GLY A 403 -7.00 26.48 5.03
N ALA A 404 -7.67 25.63 5.81
CA ALA A 404 -8.06 25.92 7.19
C ALA A 404 -6.97 25.46 8.18
N PRO A 405 -6.71 26.21 9.28
CA PRO A 405 -5.79 25.77 10.32
C PRO A 405 -6.21 24.42 10.91
N HIS A 406 -5.29 23.47 10.92
CA HIS A 406 -5.48 22.14 11.50
C HIS A 406 -4.44 21.92 12.61
N GLU A 407 -4.92 21.50 13.77
CA GLU A 407 -4.12 21.18 14.94
C GLU A 407 -4.44 19.76 15.39
N ARG A 408 -3.43 18.88 15.46
CA ARG A 408 -3.57 17.56 16.05
C ARG A 408 -3.04 17.56 17.47
N PHE A 409 -3.84 17.02 18.37
CA PHE A 409 -3.53 16.86 19.78
C PHE A 409 -3.48 15.38 20.15
N ILE A 410 -2.64 15.06 21.14
CA ILE A 410 -2.74 13.84 21.91
C ILE A 410 -3.29 14.19 23.29
N ALA A 411 -4.48 13.68 23.58
CA ALA A 411 -5.14 13.73 24.87
C ALA A 411 -4.67 12.53 25.72
N LEU A 412 -3.95 12.78 26.80
CA LEU A 412 -3.67 11.76 27.82
C LEU A 412 -4.79 11.79 28.85
N HIS A 413 -5.61 10.75 28.85
CA HIS A 413 -6.64 10.49 29.86
C HIS A 413 -6.07 9.58 30.92
N ALA A 414 -6.14 9.97 32.19
CA ALA A 414 -5.73 9.14 33.32
C ALA A 414 -6.94 8.89 34.23
N ARG A 415 -7.41 7.63 34.31
CA ARG A 415 -8.56 7.23 35.14
C ARG A 415 -8.31 5.87 35.76
N ASP A 416 -8.59 5.71 37.05
CA ASP A 416 -8.54 4.43 37.77
C ASP A 416 -7.23 3.64 37.58
N GLY A 417 -6.10 4.35 37.49
CA GLY A 417 -4.77 3.76 37.29
C GLY A 417 -4.45 3.37 35.84
N GLU A 418 -5.34 3.64 34.90
CA GLU A 418 -5.16 3.45 33.46
C GLU A 418 -4.91 4.77 32.74
N ARG A 419 -3.99 4.74 31.76
CA ARG A 419 -3.68 5.86 30.90
C ARG A 419 -3.92 5.53 29.44
N VAL A 420 -4.77 6.33 28.80
CA VAL A 420 -5.05 6.24 27.36
C VAL A 420 -4.51 7.48 26.67
N LEU A 421 -3.69 7.28 25.64
CA LEU A 421 -3.36 8.33 24.69
C LEU A 421 -4.45 8.32 23.62
N GLN A 422 -5.13 9.44 23.41
CA GLN A 422 -6.20 9.59 22.43
C GLN A 422 -5.83 10.67 21.41
N ARG A 423 -6.07 10.38 20.14
CA ARG A 423 -5.93 11.33 19.04
C ARG A 423 -7.15 12.25 18.97
N VAL A 424 -6.89 13.55 18.90
CA VAL A 424 -7.91 14.59 18.73
C VAL A 424 -7.47 15.56 17.64
N ASP A 425 -8.29 15.74 16.62
CA ASP A 425 -8.01 16.67 15.52
C ASP A 425 -8.96 17.87 15.60
N VAL A 426 -8.40 19.08 15.49
CA VAL A 426 -9.13 20.35 15.49
C VAL A 426 -8.87 21.09 14.19
N VAL A 427 -9.91 21.35 13.41
CA VAL A 427 -9.83 22.13 12.17
C VAL A 427 -10.66 23.39 12.36
N ARG A 428 -10.02 24.56 12.37
CA ARG A 428 -10.72 25.83 12.64
C ARG A 428 -11.33 26.39 11.36
N ALA A 429 -12.60 26.81 11.41
CA ALA A 429 -13.19 27.59 10.33
C ALA A 429 -12.56 28.99 10.25
N GLY A 430 -12.84 29.70 9.16
CA GLY A 430 -12.34 31.07 8.97
C GLY A 430 -12.97 32.09 9.91
N ALA A 431 -14.20 31.84 10.38
CA ALA A 431 -14.89 32.70 11.35
C ALA A 431 -14.60 32.23 12.79
N PRO A 432 -14.23 33.14 13.71
CA PRO A 432 -13.87 32.79 15.09
C PRO A 432 -15.05 32.27 15.92
N ASP A 433 -16.28 32.66 15.58
CA ASP A 433 -17.55 32.26 16.19
C ASP A 433 -18.27 31.14 15.43
N ALA A 434 -17.61 30.53 14.44
CA ALA A 434 -18.18 29.44 13.67
C ALA A 434 -18.62 28.28 14.58
N ALA A 435 -19.79 27.72 14.29
CA ALA A 435 -20.29 26.54 14.96
C ALA A 435 -19.29 25.37 14.85
N VAL A 436 -19.20 24.59 15.92
CA VAL A 436 -18.27 23.46 16.04
C VAL A 436 -19.01 22.16 15.78
N LEU A 437 -18.60 21.42 14.76
CA LEU A 437 -19.02 20.03 14.57
C LEU A 437 -18.11 19.12 15.39
N PHE A 438 -18.61 18.64 16.53
CA PHE A 438 -17.91 17.78 17.46
C PHE A 438 -18.17 16.30 17.13
N VAL A 439 -17.27 15.69 16.39
CA VAL A 439 -17.41 14.33 15.87
C VAL A 439 -16.87 13.30 16.86
N LEU A 440 -17.74 12.39 17.29
CA LEU A 440 -17.34 11.21 18.05
C LEU A 440 -16.97 10.09 17.09
N GLY A 441 -15.71 9.65 17.14
CA GLY A 441 -15.18 8.55 16.32
C GLY A 441 -15.97 7.26 16.48
N ASN A 442 -16.04 6.47 15.41
CA ASN A 442 -16.76 5.18 15.42
C ASN A 442 -15.83 4.01 15.79
N GLU A 443 -16.29 2.80 15.55
CA GLU A 443 -15.56 1.53 15.60
C GLU A 443 -14.40 1.37 14.57
N SER A 444 -13.66 2.44 14.26
CA SER A 444 -12.54 2.46 13.32
C SER A 444 -11.55 3.62 13.57
N PRO A 445 -10.31 3.55 13.04
CA PRO A 445 -9.35 4.64 13.12
C PRO A 445 -9.85 5.89 12.39
N VAL A 446 -9.56 7.08 12.93
CA VAL A 446 -9.81 8.33 12.20
C VAL A 446 -8.70 8.52 11.16
N THR A 447 -9.08 8.66 9.90
CA THR A 447 -8.15 8.88 8.79
C THR A 447 -8.14 10.34 8.32
N GLU A 448 -7.09 10.73 7.59
CA GLU A 448 -7.07 12.06 6.95
C GLU A 448 -8.17 12.22 5.91
N ASP A 449 -8.56 11.14 5.23
CA ASP A 449 -9.66 11.16 4.26
C ASP A 449 -11.00 11.44 4.94
N ASP A 450 -11.21 10.94 6.17
CA ASP A 450 -12.38 11.27 6.99
C ASP A 450 -12.41 12.76 7.34
N LEU A 451 -11.28 13.29 7.83
CA LEU A 451 -11.14 14.71 8.16
C LEU A 451 -11.37 15.59 6.92
N TYR A 452 -10.77 15.22 5.79
CA TYR A 452 -10.92 15.90 4.52
C TYR A 452 -12.37 15.87 4.03
N GLY A 453 -13.00 14.69 4.07
CA GLY A 453 -14.40 14.52 3.67
C GLY A 453 -15.36 15.33 4.52
N LEU A 454 -15.10 15.43 5.83
CA LEU A 454 -15.85 16.30 6.73
C LEU A 454 -15.63 17.78 6.39
N ARG A 455 -14.38 18.19 6.13
CA ARG A 455 -14.04 19.57 5.78
C ARG A 455 -14.64 20.02 4.45
N VAL A 456 -14.76 19.11 3.49
CA VAL A 456 -15.43 19.36 2.20
C VAL A 456 -16.94 19.52 2.38
N ARG A 457 -17.56 18.66 3.20
CA ARG A 457 -19.02 18.70 3.44
C ARG A 457 -19.46 19.87 4.32
N HIS A 458 -18.60 20.28 5.25
CA HIS A 458 -18.92 21.31 6.25
C HIS A 458 -17.88 22.42 6.25
N PRO A 459 -17.78 23.19 5.16
CA PRO A 459 -16.64 24.07 5.01
C PRO A 459 -16.63 25.30 5.91
N ASP A 460 -17.79 25.63 6.47
CA ASP A 460 -18.02 26.80 7.31
C ASP A 460 -18.01 26.47 8.81
N LEU A 461 -17.86 25.18 9.17
CA LEU A 461 -17.83 24.71 10.56
C LEU A 461 -16.40 24.47 11.02
N SER A 462 -16.14 24.77 12.29
CA SER A 462 -14.94 24.24 12.96
C SER A 462 -15.18 22.76 13.25
N LEU A 463 -14.20 21.91 13.00
CA LEU A 463 -14.30 20.47 13.26
C LEU A 463 -13.49 20.14 14.51
N VAL A 464 -14.07 19.37 15.42
CA VAL A 464 -13.34 18.71 16.51
C VAL A 464 -13.63 17.23 16.42
N VAL A 465 -12.65 16.44 16.00
CA VAL A 465 -12.82 15.01 15.76
C VAL A 465 -12.04 14.25 16.82
N VAL A 466 -12.74 13.42 17.58
CA VAL A 466 -12.16 12.63 18.67
C VAL A 466 -12.13 11.17 18.25
N GLU A 467 -10.93 10.61 18.08
CA GLU A 467 -10.79 9.19 17.77
C GLU A 467 -11.22 8.34 18.97
N HIS A 468 -11.97 7.28 18.71
CA HIS A 468 -12.49 6.43 19.76
C HIS A 468 -11.36 5.64 20.44
N ARG A 469 -11.37 5.56 21.77
CA ARG A 469 -10.41 4.73 22.52
C ARG A 469 -10.43 3.29 22.02
N GLY A 470 -9.26 2.66 21.90
CA GLY A 470 -9.12 1.30 21.38
C GLY A 470 -9.00 1.18 19.87
N TYR A 471 -9.14 2.29 19.14
CA TYR A 471 -9.04 2.34 17.69
C TYR A 471 -7.90 3.26 17.26
N GLY A 472 -7.32 2.96 16.08
CA GLY A 472 -6.27 3.76 15.48
C GLY A 472 -5.07 3.99 16.40
N GLU A 473 -4.81 5.27 16.71
CA GLU A 473 -3.71 5.71 17.55
C GLU A 473 -4.12 5.83 19.04
N SER A 474 -5.42 5.68 19.33
CA SER A 474 -6.04 6.00 20.61
C SER A 474 -5.99 4.84 21.61
N LEU A 475 -4.78 4.41 22.00
CA LEU A 475 -4.55 3.19 22.77
C LEU A 475 -4.06 3.40 24.21
N SER A 476 -4.45 2.46 25.09
CA SER A 476 -3.95 2.34 26.47
C SER A 476 -2.43 2.10 26.53
N LEU A 477 -1.77 2.68 27.53
CA LEU A 477 -0.34 2.49 27.80
C LEU A 477 -0.05 1.22 28.61
N GLU A 478 -1.01 0.79 29.44
CA GLU A 478 -0.84 -0.33 30.37
C GLU A 478 -1.56 -1.61 29.92
N VAL A 479 -2.70 -1.47 29.24
CA VAL A 479 -3.55 -2.62 28.91
C VAL A 479 -3.10 -3.29 27.61
N ASP A 480 -2.99 -4.62 27.62
CA ASP A 480 -2.73 -5.42 26.43
C ASP A 480 -3.95 -5.38 25.47
N GLN A 481 -3.69 -5.18 24.20
CA GLN A 481 -4.74 -4.95 23.19
C GLN A 481 -5.38 -6.25 22.72
N SER A 482 -4.92 -7.43 23.18
CA SER A 482 -5.60 -8.69 22.94
C SER A 482 -6.93 -8.75 23.67
N VAL A 483 -7.04 -8.12 24.83
CA VAL A 483 -8.29 -7.99 25.59
C VAL A 483 -8.42 -6.53 26.01
N PRO A 484 -8.95 -5.66 25.12
CA PRO A 484 -8.93 -4.21 25.31
C PRO A 484 -9.97 -3.74 26.33
N ARG A 485 -9.82 -4.17 27.60
CA ARG A 485 -10.78 -3.99 28.71
C ARG A 485 -11.11 -2.55 29.09
N TYR A 486 -10.33 -1.62 28.55
CA TYR A 486 -10.49 -0.19 28.76
C TYR A 486 -11.44 0.46 27.77
N VAL A 487 -11.83 -0.27 26.74
CA VAL A 487 -12.72 0.20 25.69
C VAL A 487 -14.15 -0.06 26.16
N THR A 488 -14.76 0.99 26.71
CA THR A 488 -16.16 1.01 27.14
C THR A 488 -16.85 2.28 26.66
N VAL A 489 -18.16 2.21 26.41
CA VAL A 489 -19.01 3.35 26.04
C VAL A 489 -18.90 4.46 27.09
N ALA A 490 -18.96 4.09 28.37
CA ALA A 490 -18.89 5.06 29.47
C ALA A 490 -17.56 5.83 29.44
N ALA A 491 -16.45 5.13 29.23
CA ALA A 491 -15.14 5.76 29.22
C ALA A 491 -14.91 6.60 27.95
N ALA A 492 -15.42 6.18 26.80
CA ALA A 492 -15.40 6.96 25.56
C ALA A 492 -16.21 8.26 25.65
N LEU A 493 -17.41 8.23 26.26
CA LEU A 493 -18.22 9.43 26.49
C LEU A 493 -17.55 10.40 27.47
N ALA A 494 -16.88 9.87 28.50
CA ALA A 494 -16.11 10.68 29.43
C ALA A 494 -14.83 11.27 28.78
N ASP A 495 -14.20 10.57 27.82
CA ASP A 495 -13.11 11.14 27.02
C ASP A 495 -13.59 12.34 26.20
N ALA A 496 -14.72 12.15 25.49
CA ALA A 496 -15.34 13.19 24.69
C ALA A 496 -15.70 14.42 25.54
N GLU A 497 -16.26 14.21 26.74
CA GLU A 497 -16.58 15.31 27.66
C GLU A 497 -15.34 16.07 28.10
N ALA A 498 -14.27 15.37 28.47
CA ALA A 498 -13.03 16.00 28.91
C ALA A 498 -12.43 16.84 27.77
N VAL A 499 -12.42 16.30 26.54
CA VAL A 499 -11.95 17.00 25.35
C VAL A 499 -12.81 18.22 25.04
N ALA A 500 -14.14 18.08 25.01
CA ALA A 500 -15.07 19.18 24.76
C ALA A 500 -14.88 20.30 25.79
N SER A 501 -14.86 19.95 27.08
CA SER A 501 -14.69 20.92 28.18
C SER A 501 -13.36 21.69 28.08
N ALA A 502 -12.29 21.03 27.64
CA ALA A 502 -10.97 21.65 27.52
C ALA A 502 -10.82 22.54 26.28
N LEU A 503 -11.58 22.27 25.22
CA LEU A 503 -11.49 22.98 23.94
C LEU A 503 -12.56 24.08 23.79
N GLN A 504 -13.67 24.03 24.53
CA GLN A 504 -14.71 25.05 24.50
C GLN A 504 -14.22 26.45 24.87
N ALA A 505 -13.23 26.55 25.76
CA ALA A 505 -12.59 27.84 26.06
C ALA A 505 -11.79 28.42 24.88
N GLN A 506 -11.54 27.63 23.83
CA GLN A 506 -10.77 28.02 22.65
C GLN A 506 -11.61 28.10 21.37
N LEU A 507 -12.88 27.67 21.42
CA LEU A 507 -13.82 27.60 20.29
C LEU A 507 -15.19 28.04 20.78
N GLU A 508 -15.50 29.33 20.57
CA GLU A 508 -16.64 30.03 21.18
C GLU A 508 -17.99 29.76 20.50
N GLY A 509 -17.99 29.30 19.24
CA GLY A 509 -19.22 28.99 18.50
C GLY A 509 -20.01 27.80 19.10
N PRO A 510 -21.30 27.65 18.77
CA PRO A 510 -22.14 26.58 19.33
C PRO A 510 -21.65 25.19 18.89
N TRP A 511 -21.60 24.25 19.84
CA TRP A 511 -21.11 22.89 19.60
C TRP A 511 -22.24 21.94 19.22
N ILE A 512 -22.12 21.26 18.10
CA ILE A 512 -23.07 20.24 17.61
C ILE A 512 -22.34 18.89 17.66
N VAL A 513 -22.78 17.98 18.53
CA VAL A 513 -22.19 16.63 18.57
C VAL A 513 -22.68 15.80 17.39
N ALA A 514 -21.78 15.10 16.73
CA ALA A 514 -22.07 14.34 15.53
C ALA A 514 -21.47 12.94 15.55
N GLY A 515 -22.13 12.02 14.85
CA GLY A 515 -21.62 10.67 14.65
C GLY A 515 -22.46 9.81 13.69
N TRP A 516 -21.86 8.73 13.22
CA TRP A 516 -22.47 7.77 12.29
C TRP A 516 -22.44 6.35 12.86
N SER A 517 -23.42 5.51 12.53
CA SER A 517 -23.50 4.12 13.01
C SER A 517 -23.44 4.04 14.55
N TYR A 518 -22.50 3.30 15.13
CA TYR A 518 -22.23 3.28 16.56
C TYR A 518 -21.89 4.67 17.11
N GLY A 519 -21.04 5.43 16.41
CA GLY A 519 -20.73 6.82 16.77
C GLY A 519 -21.97 7.73 16.79
N GLY A 520 -22.97 7.44 15.94
CA GLY A 520 -24.26 8.13 15.97
C GLY A 520 -25.06 7.84 17.25
N GLY A 521 -25.02 6.60 17.72
CA GLY A 521 -25.58 6.24 19.03
C GLY A 521 -24.84 6.91 20.18
N LEU A 522 -23.51 7.00 20.11
CA LEU A 522 -22.71 7.78 21.06
C LEU A 522 -23.09 9.26 21.06
N ALA A 523 -23.31 9.86 19.89
CA ALA A 523 -23.71 11.27 19.77
C ALA A 523 -25.07 11.55 20.41
N VAL A 524 -26.05 10.66 20.19
CA VAL A 524 -27.38 10.73 20.84
C VAL A 524 -27.22 10.67 22.36
N ARG A 525 -26.51 9.66 22.87
CA ARG A 525 -26.30 9.50 24.30
C ARG A 525 -25.52 10.67 24.91
N PHE A 526 -24.50 11.16 24.22
CA PHE A 526 -23.71 12.32 24.66
C PHE A 526 -24.58 13.57 24.76
N GLY A 527 -25.38 13.88 23.74
CA GLY A 527 -26.28 15.04 23.77
C GLY A 527 -27.35 14.95 24.86
N ALA A 528 -27.92 13.75 25.08
CA ALA A 528 -28.92 13.54 26.11
C ALA A 528 -28.34 13.74 27.52
N THR A 529 -27.15 13.19 27.76
CA THR A 529 -26.50 13.16 29.10
C THR A 529 -25.63 14.38 29.40
N ARG A 530 -25.18 15.14 28.38
CA ARG A 530 -24.31 16.32 28.52
C ARG A 530 -24.88 17.56 27.82
N PRO A 531 -26.12 17.97 28.12
CA PRO A 531 -26.76 19.11 27.45
C PRO A 531 -26.02 20.43 27.61
N GLY A 532 -25.25 20.61 28.70
CA GLY A 532 -24.49 21.84 28.92
C GLY A 532 -23.29 22.01 27.98
N LEU A 533 -22.88 20.96 27.26
CA LEU A 533 -21.71 20.97 26.39
C LEU A 533 -22.07 21.07 24.90
N VAL A 534 -23.31 20.85 24.51
CA VAL A 534 -23.69 20.81 23.09
C VAL A 534 -25.04 21.50 22.88
N ALA A 535 -25.13 22.29 21.82
CA ALA A 535 -26.33 22.98 21.38
C ALA A 535 -27.20 22.12 20.46
N GLY A 536 -26.68 21.02 19.91
CA GLY A 536 -27.43 20.13 19.03
C GLY A 536 -26.77 18.77 18.81
N VAL A 537 -27.52 17.83 18.24
CA VAL A 537 -27.09 16.47 17.92
C VAL A 537 -27.33 16.17 16.44
N TYR A 538 -26.31 15.69 15.74
CA TYR A 538 -26.39 15.18 14.37
C TYR A 538 -25.99 13.71 14.33
N ALA A 539 -26.98 12.82 14.36
CA ALA A 539 -26.76 11.38 14.38
C ALA A 539 -27.33 10.71 13.13
N SER A 540 -26.50 10.01 12.37
CA SER A 540 -26.90 9.34 11.13
C SER A 540 -26.79 7.82 11.27
N SER A 541 -27.84 7.10 10.86
CA SER A 541 -27.91 5.63 10.95
C SER A 541 -27.57 5.10 12.36
N ALA A 542 -27.95 5.85 13.39
CA ALA A 542 -27.52 5.63 14.77
C ALA A 542 -27.94 4.24 15.28
N ALA A 543 -26.98 3.51 15.84
CA ALA A 543 -27.26 2.25 16.52
C ALA A 543 -27.78 2.54 17.93
N LEU A 544 -29.11 2.54 18.10
CA LEU A 544 -29.76 2.96 19.35
C LEU A 544 -30.19 1.81 20.26
N SER A 545 -30.10 0.56 19.83
CA SER A 545 -30.57 -0.55 20.66
C SER A 545 -29.80 -1.82 20.36
N TYR A 546 -29.45 -2.54 21.43
CA TYR A 546 -28.73 -3.79 21.35
C TYR A 546 -29.44 -4.96 22.06
N PRO A 547 -29.36 -6.20 21.52
CA PRO A 547 -28.70 -6.58 20.28
C PRO A 547 -29.38 -5.95 19.07
N ARG A 548 -28.57 -5.45 18.12
CA ARG A 548 -29.10 -4.86 16.89
C ARG A 548 -29.51 -6.00 15.97
N ARG A 549 -30.82 -6.15 15.72
CA ARG A 549 -31.33 -7.08 14.70
C ARG A 549 -31.06 -6.48 13.33
N LEU A 550 -29.99 -6.93 12.71
CA LEU A 550 -29.79 -6.76 11.28
C LEU A 550 -30.49 -7.96 10.64
N GLU A 551 -31.53 -7.71 9.86
CA GLU A 551 -32.18 -8.71 8.99
C GLU A 551 -31.76 -8.41 7.55
N PRO A 552 -30.47 -8.58 7.20
CA PRO A 552 -29.97 -8.20 5.89
C PRO A 552 -30.69 -8.99 4.80
N GLU A 553 -31.17 -10.20 5.07
CA GLU A 553 -31.90 -11.04 4.12
C GLU A 553 -33.14 -10.35 3.53
N ALA A 554 -33.91 -9.62 4.34
CA ALA A 554 -35.08 -8.87 3.86
C ALA A 554 -34.71 -7.71 2.93
N SER A 555 -33.51 -7.16 3.08
CA SER A 555 -32.96 -6.10 2.20
C SER A 555 -32.16 -6.68 1.02
N LEU A 556 -31.60 -7.88 1.19
CA LEU A 556 -30.78 -8.57 0.19
C LEU A 556 -31.63 -9.24 -0.86
N ARG A 557 -32.76 -9.88 -0.50
CA ARG A 557 -33.61 -10.58 -1.48
C ARG A 557 -34.09 -9.68 -2.62
N PRO A 558 -34.58 -8.45 -2.36
CA PRO A 558 -34.90 -7.50 -3.44
C PRO A 558 -33.68 -7.04 -4.25
N LEU A 559 -32.50 -6.98 -3.64
CA LEU A 559 -31.27 -6.50 -4.27
C LEU A 559 -30.58 -7.58 -5.13
N LEU A 560 -30.49 -8.80 -4.61
CA LEU A 560 -29.74 -9.92 -5.16
C LEU A 560 -30.60 -10.90 -5.95
N GLY A 561 -31.89 -11.01 -5.62
CA GLY A 561 -32.79 -12.06 -6.11
C GLY A 561 -32.82 -13.27 -5.16
N ASP A 562 -34.01 -13.88 -5.03
CA ASP A 562 -34.22 -15.03 -4.14
C ASP A 562 -33.31 -16.22 -4.50
N ASP A 563 -33.10 -16.46 -5.79
CA ASP A 563 -32.25 -17.52 -6.31
C ASP A 563 -30.79 -17.40 -5.85
N VAL A 564 -30.26 -16.16 -5.84
CA VAL A 564 -28.88 -15.87 -5.42
C VAL A 564 -28.74 -16.02 -3.91
N VAL A 565 -29.70 -15.49 -3.15
CA VAL A 565 -29.72 -15.60 -1.68
C VAL A 565 -29.78 -17.06 -1.25
N ASP A 566 -30.67 -17.85 -1.86
CA ASP A 566 -30.83 -19.28 -1.54
C ASP A 566 -29.61 -20.11 -1.96
N ALA A 567 -28.97 -19.79 -3.09
CA ALA A 567 -27.75 -20.46 -3.52
C ALA A 567 -26.56 -20.21 -2.57
N ILE A 568 -26.40 -18.98 -2.06
CA ILE A 568 -25.38 -18.68 -1.06
C ILE A 568 -25.72 -19.36 0.27
N ALA A 569 -26.99 -19.33 0.68
CA ALA A 569 -27.49 -20.00 1.88
C ALA A 569 -27.14 -21.50 1.91
N ALA A 570 -27.34 -22.19 0.79
CA ALA A 570 -27.01 -23.60 0.63
C ALA A 570 -25.49 -23.89 0.74
N ARG A 571 -24.63 -22.93 0.39
CA ARG A 571 -23.17 -23.07 0.40
C ARG A 571 -22.52 -22.69 1.74
N LEU A 572 -23.18 -21.90 2.58
CA LEU A 572 -22.64 -21.44 3.87
C LEU A 572 -22.02 -22.55 4.74
N PRO A 573 -22.63 -23.75 4.90
CA PRO A 573 -22.04 -24.81 5.73
C PRO A 573 -20.70 -25.34 5.20
N SER A 574 -20.43 -25.20 3.89
CA SER A 574 -19.20 -25.69 3.26
C SER A 574 -17.99 -24.78 3.45
N TRP A 575 -18.21 -23.50 3.77
CA TRP A 575 -17.16 -22.51 3.95
C TRP A 575 -16.60 -22.52 5.38
N SER A 576 -15.32 -22.19 5.53
CA SER A 576 -14.68 -22.03 6.85
C SER A 576 -15.29 -20.87 7.65
N PRO A 577 -15.12 -20.82 8.99
CA PRO A 577 -15.62 -19.70 9.79
C PRO A 577 -15.19 -18.32 9.29
N SER A 578 -13.93 -18.17 8.85
CA SER A 578 -13.42 -16.91 8.29
C SER A 578 -14.05 -16.54 6.95
N GLU A 579 -14.39 -17.55 6.14
CA GLU A 579 -15.03 -17.31 4.84
C GLU A 579 -16.49 -16.95 5.00
N ARG A 580 -17.19 -17.57 5.97
CA ARG A 580 -18.54 -17.15 6.35
C ARG A 580 -18.56 -15.71 6.86
N ASP A 581 -17.57 -15.33 7.68
CA ASP A 581 -17.42 -13.94 8.16
C ASP A 581 -17.22 -12.95 6.99
N LEU A 582 -16.36 -13.29 6.02
CA LEU A 582 -16.14 -12.48 4.82
C LEU A 582 -17.43 -12.33 4.00
N VAL A 583 -18.11 -13.44 3.71
CA VAL A 583 -19.37 -13.44 2.96
C VAL A 583 -20.40 -12.58 3.68
N GLN A 584 -20.57 -12.77 4.99
CA GLN A 584 -21.51 -12.01 5.80
C GLN A 584 -21.20 -10.50 5.81
N GLY A 585 -19.93 -10.13 5.98
CA GLY A 585 -19.48 -8.74 5.93
C GLY A 585 -19.77 -8.10 4.57
N MET A 586 -19.45 -8.80 3.49
CA MET A 586 -19.68 -8.32 2.13
C MET A 586 -21.16 -8.21 1.78
N MET A 587 -22.00 -9.13 2.27
CA MET A 587 -23.45 -9.03 2.07
C MET A 587 -24.02 -7.78 2.75
N THR A 588 -23.54 -7.45 3.94
CA THR A 588 -23.90 -6.19 4.60
C THR A 588 -23.40 -4.99 3.79
N GLY A 589 -22.20 -5.08 3.21
CA GLY A 589 -21.64 -4.07 2.30
C GLY A 589 -22.54 -3.80 1.09
N PHE A 590 -23.03 -4.83 0.40
CA PHE A 590 -23.94 -4.67 -0.75
C PHE A 590 -25.23 -3.92 -0.41
N VAL A 591 -25.72 -4.02 0.83
CA VAL A 591 -26.93 -3.32 1.28
C VAL A 591 -26.64 -1.88 1.68
N GLN A 592 -25.46 -1.61 2.24
CA GLN A 592 -25.19 -0.36 2.96
C GLN A 592 -24.24 0.60 2.22
N MET A 593 -23.55 0.14 1.18
CA MET A 593 -22.48 0.90 0.54
C MET A 593 -22.75 1.10 -0.94
N ASP A 594 -22.92 2.36 -1.35
CA ASP A 594 -23.09 2.71 -2.76
C ASP A 594 -21.89 2.30 -3.62
N SER A 595 -20.70 2.23 -3.03
CA SER A 595 -19.48 1.75 -3.70
C SER A 595 -19.54 0.28 -4.12
N MET A 596 -20.44 -0.52 -3.53
CA MET A 596 -20.63 -1.93 -3.89
C MET A 596 -21.58 -2.12 -5.07
N ALA A 597 -22.39 -1.10 -5.40
CA ALA A 597 -23.40 -1.19 -6.45
C ALA A 597 -22.84 -1.61 -7.83
N PRO A 598 -21.67 -1.12 -8.30
CA PRO A 598 -21.10 -1.54 -9.58
C PRO A 598 -20.76 -3.04 -9.65
N HIS A 599 -20.57 -3.70 -8.51
CA HIS A 599 -20.14 -5.10 -8.44
C HIS A 599 -21.29 -6.09 -8.30
N LEU A 600 -22.51 -5.59 -8.10
CA LEU A 600 -23.70 -6.39 -7.81
C LEU A 600 -24.02 -7.39 -8.92
N ALA A 601 -24.00 -6.96 -10.18
CA ALA A 601 -24.32 -7.81 -11.32
C ALA A 601 -23.31 -8.96 -11.48
N SER A 602 -22.01 -8.66 -11.37
CA SER A 602 -20.95 -9.67 -11.44
C SER A 602 -21.04 -10.65 -10.27
N PHE A 603 -21.38 -10.16 -9.06
CA PHE A 603 -21.58 -11.03 -7.91
C PHE A 603 -22.73 -12.02 -8.13
N GLN A 604 -23.89 -11.54 -8.62
CA GLN A 604 -25.03 -12.38 -8.93
C GLN A 604 -24.68 -13.45 -9.99
N GLU A 605 -23.93 -13.08 -11.03
CA GLU A 605 -23.50 -14.00 -12.08
C GLU A 605 -22.55 -15.08 -11.55
N VAL A 606 -21.58 -14.71 -10.71
CA VAL A 606 -20.66 -15.67 -10.06
C VAL A 606 -21.42 -16.67 -9.20
N VAL A 607 -22.42 -16.21 -8.44
CA VAL A 607 -23.24 -17.10 -7.61
C VAL A 607 -24.06 -18.05 -8.48
N ARG A 608 -24.75 -17.55 -9.52
CA ARG A 608 -25.59 -18.35 -10.42
C ARG A 608 -24.81 -19.37 -11.24
N ALA A 609 -23.56 -19.05 -11.60
CA ALA A 609 -22.67 -19.94 -12.33
C ALA A 609 -21.98 -20.98 -11.43
N GLU A 610 -22.37 -21.07 -10.15
CA GLU A 610 -21.69 -21.88 -9.12
C GLU A 610 -20.18 -21.58 -9.00
N GLY A 611 -19.76 -20.37 -9.38
CA GLY A 611 -18.37 -19.93 -9.37
C GLY A 611 -17.78 -19.77 -7.96
N ASP A 612 -16.51 -19.36 -7.90
CA ASP A 612 -15.79 -19.09 -6.66
C ASP A 612 -16.21 -17.77 -6.02
N VAL A 613 -17.31 -17.82 -5.25
CA VAL A 613 -17.89 -16.68 -4.53
C VAL A 613 -16.88 -16.08 -3.55
N VAL A 614 -16.14 -16.91 -2.81
CA VAL A 614 -15.16 -16.45 -1.81
C VAL A 614 -13.99 -15.77 -2.49
N GLY A 615 -13.45 -16.36 -3.58
CA GLY A 615 -12.38 -15.76 -4.36
C GLY A 615 -12.79 -14.42 -4.99
N PHE A 616 -14.01 -14.32 -5.51
CA PHE A 616 -14.57 -13.06 -6.02
C PHE A 616 -14.63 -12.00 -4.92
N LEU A 617 -15.17 -12.34 -3.75
CA LEU A 617 -15.27 -11.41 -2.63
C LEU A 617 -13.90 -10.99 -2.08
N ARG A 618 -12.90 -11.88 -2.07
CA ARG A 618 -11.52 -11.52 -1.71
C ARG A 618 -10.88 -10.57 -2.73
N ALA A 619 -11.13 -10.78 -4.02
CA ALA A 619 -10.65 -9.87 -5.06
C ALA A 619 -11.31 -8.48 -4.92
N LEU A 620 -12.62 -8.46 -4.66
CA LEU A 620 -13.37 -7.24 -4.41
C LEU A 620 -12.87 -6.50 -3.16
N ASP A 621 -12.58 -7.21 -2.07
CA ASP A 621 -11.99 -6.63 -0.86
C ASP A 621 -10.65 -5.94 -1.12
N ARG A 622 -9.81 -6.55 -1.96
CA ARG A 622 -8.51 -5.99 -2.32
C ARG A 622 -8.64 -4.71 -3.14
N ASP A 623 -9.57 -4.66 -4.08
CA ASP A 623 -9.71 -3.54 -5.01
C ASP A 623 -10.53 -2.38 -4.42
N ALA A 624 -11.56 -2.66 -3.61
CA ALA A 624 -12.48 -1.64 -3.08
C ALA A 624 -12.13 -1.17 -1.66
N PHE A 625 -11.40 -1.97 -0.88
CA PHE A 625 -11.15 -1.72 0.54
C PHE A 625 -9.68 -1.91 0.93
N ASP A 626 -8.76 -1.96 -0.04
CA ASP A 626 -7.32 -2.10 0.19
C ASP A 626 -6.96 -3.34 1.04
N SER A 627 -7.76 -4.41 1.03
CA SER A 627 -7.68 -5.60 1.93
C SER A 627 -7.86 -5.32 3.43
N VAL A 628 -8.52 -4.22 3.80
CA VAL A 628 -8.85 -3.90 5.19
C VAL A 628 -9.66 -5.04 5.81
N TRP A 629 -10.64 -5.62 5.12
CA TRP A 629 -11.40 -6.72 5.70
C TRP A 629 -10.54 -7.97 5.84
N GLU A 630 -9.78 -8.41 4.85
CA GLU A 630 -8.93 -9.61 4.97
C GLU A 630 -7.86 -9.46 6.07
N ARG A 631 -7.28 -8.27 6.26
CA ARG A 631 -6.34 -7.95 7.36
C ARG A 631 -7.01 -7.95 8.73
N GLU A 632 -8.18 -7.35 8.85
CA GLU A 632 -8.98 -7.26 10.08
C GLU A 632 -9.62 -8.62 10.46
N LEU A 633 -9.99 -9.43 9.47
CA LEU A 633 -10.67 -10.73 9.62
C LEU A 633 -9.72 -11.86 10.05
N SER A 634 -8.42 -11.80 9.74
CA SER A 634 -7.56 -12.99 9.79
C SER A 634 -6.31 -12.89 10.67
N ALA A 635 -5.61 -11.76 10.72
CA ALA A 635 -4.31 -11.70 11.40
C ALA A 635 -4.42 -11.36 12.90
N PRO A 636 -5.09 -10.27 13.34
CA PRO A 636 -5.13 -9.89 14.75
C PRO A 636 -5.99 -10.80 15.62
N LEU A 637 -6.99 -11.46 15.03
CA LEU A 637 -7.89 -12.37 15.76
C LEU A 637 -7.20 -13.68 16.17
N ARG A 638 -6.15 -14.09 15.46
CA ARG A 638 -5.36 -15.31 15.78
C ARG A 638 -4.22 -15.05 16.76
N LEU A 639 -3.88 -13.79 17.02
CA LEU A 639 -2.81 -13.44 17.95
C LEU A 639 -3.28 -13.65 19.39
N GLN A 640 -2.47 -14.37 20.16
CA GLN A 640 -2.68 -14.55 21.60
C GLN A 640 -2.31 -13.27 22.38
N THR A 641 -1.29 -12.55 21.94
CA THR A 641 -0.82 -11.29 22.56
C THR A 641 -0.70 -10.18 21.52
N LEU A 642 -1.16 -8.99 21.88
CA LEU A 642 -1.21 -7.82 21.02
C LEU A 642 -0.75 -6.62 21.82
N THR A 643 0.57 -6.41 21.82
CA THR A 643 1.18 -5.25 22.48
C THR A 643 0.70 -3.96 21.83
N ARG A 644 0.76 -2.84 22.57
CA ARG A 644 0.41 -1.50 22.05
C ARG A 644 1.12 -1.18 20.73
N GLU A 645 2.42 -1.48 20.63
CA GLU A 645 3.21 -1.25 19.41
C GLU A 645 2.69 -2.06 18.22
N ARG A 646 2.33 -3.34 18.45
CA ARG A 646 1.73 -4.18 17.40
C ARG A 646 0.33 -3.71 17.04
N ALA A 647 -0.46 -3.25 18.02
CA ALA A 647 -1.79 -2.71 17.77
C ALA A 647 -1.74 -1.39 16.97
N LEU A 648 -0.77 -0.51 17.21
CA LEU A 648 -0.58 0.70 16.38
C LEU A 648 -0.25 0.35 14.93
N ALA A 649 0.53 -0.72 14.70
CA ALA A 649 0.92 -1.16 13.36
C ALA A 649 -0.21 -1.92 12.64
N LEU A 650 -0.90 -2.81 13.35
CA LEU A 650 -1.93 -3.69 12.78
C LEU A 650 -3.31 -3.04 12.73
N ARG A 651 -3.54 -1.99 13.53
CA ARG A 651 -4.83 -1.29 13.72
C ARG A 651 -5.99 -2.29 13.83
N PRO A 652 -6.06 -3.10 14.89
CA PRO A 652 -6.93 -4.28 14.98
C PRO A 652 -8.38 -3.94 15.31
N SER A 653 -9.00 -3.05 14.53
CA SER A 653 -10.32 -2.45 14.78
C SER A 653 -11.39 -3.51 14.98
N ARG A 654 -11.37 -4.59 14.18
CA ARG A 654 -12.34 -5.68 14.29
C ARG A 654 -12.21 -6.44 15.60
N ARG A 655 -10.99 -6.66 16.09
CA ARG A 655 -10.78 -7.31 17.39
C ARG A 655 -11.35 -6.45 18.51
N THR A 656 -11.07 -5.15 18.51
CA THR A 656 -11.62 -4.19 19.47
C THR A 656 -13.15 -4.14 19.39
N TRP A 657 -13.71 -4.16 18.18
CA TRP A 657 -15.14 -4.11 17.98
C TRP A 657 -15.87 -5.36 18.49
N ILE A 658 -15.32 -6.56 18.22
CA ILE A 658 -15.87 -7.81 18.76
C ILE A 658 -15.75 -7.78 20.29
N TYR A 659 -14.65 -7.28 20.86
CA TYR A 659 -14.54 -7.11 22.31
C TYR A 659 -15.67 -6.25 22.89
N GLN A 660 -15.96 -5.08 22.31
CA GLN A 660 -17.05 -4.22 22.78
C GLN A 660 -18.42 -4.89 22.70
N GLN A 661 -18.70 -5.62 21.62
CA GLN A 661 -19.90 -6.46 21.51
C GLN A 661 -19.97 -7.51 22.61
N CYS A 662 -18.84 -8.17 22.90
CA CYS A 662 -18.77 -9.17 23.95
C CYS A 662 -18.83 -8.58 25.37
N ALA A 663 -18.37 -7.35 25.58
CA ALA A 663 -18.23 -6.77 26.91
C ALA A 663 -19.48 -6.00 27.35
N GLU A 664 -20.08 -5.20 26.47
CA GLU A 664 -21.12 -4.24 26.87
C GLU A 664 -22.28 -4.08 25.86
N LEU A 665 -22.03 -4.28 24.55
CA LEU A 665 -23.05 -4.03 23.53
C LEU A 665 -23.90 -5.27 23.21
N THR A 666 -23.56 -6.47 23.66
CA THR A 666 -24.12 -7.75 23.18
C THR A 666 -23.83 -8.01 21.70
N ALA A 667 -23.51 -9.27 21.36
CA ALA A 667 -23.29 -9.66 19.97
C ALA A 667 -24.55 -9.45 19.11
N PHE A 668 -24.36 -9.17 17.81
CA PHE A 668 -25.46 -9.12 16.86
C PHE A 668 -26.22 -10.47 16.86
N ALA A 669 -27.42 -10.47 17.43
CA ALA A 669 -28.37 -11.57 17.34
C ALA A 669 -29.45 -11.14 16.32
N GLY A 670 -29.44 -11.76 15.16
CA GLY A 670 -30.46 -11.57 14.12
C GLY A 670 -30.98 -12.92 13.63
N GLY A 671 -32.21 -12.94 13.11
CA GLY A 671 -32.73 -14.07 12.35
C GLY A 671 -32.21 -14.05 10.91
N GLY A 672 -32.31 -15.18 10.22
CA GLY A 672 -31.94 -15.30 8.81
C GLY A 672 -30.63 -16.05 8.56
N VAL A 673 -30.35 -16.29 7.29
CA VAL A 673 -29.25 -17.17 6.86
C VAL A 673 -27.88 -16.47 6.95
N PHE A 674 -27.87 -15.13 6.91
CA PHE A 674 -26.67 -14.28 6.92
C PHE A 674 -26.39 -13.62 8.27
N THR A 675 -27.04 -14.08 9.34
CA THR A 675 -26.75 -13.60 10.69
C THR A 675 -25.92 -14.65 11.41
N THR A 676 -24.99 -14.19 12.26
CA THR A 676 -24.33 -15.16 13.14
C THR A 676 -25.37 -15.64 14.14
N ALA A 677 -25.56 -16.95 14.26
CA ALA A 677 -26.34 -17.52 15.35
C ALA A 677 -25.80 -17.00 16.69
N GLU A 678 -26.69 -16.55 17.58
CA GLU A 678 -26.32 -15.98 18.88
C GLU A 678 -25.36 -16.89 19.64
N ARG A 679 -25.58 -18.22 19.59
CA ARG A 679 -24.68 -19.24 20.16
C ARG A 679 -23.24 -19.15 19.65
N ASP A 680 -23.04 -18.95 18.34
CA ASP A 680 -21.71 -18.89 17.74
C ASP A 680 -21.01 -17.58 18.10
N ALA A 681 -21.76 -16.48 18.17
CA ALA A 681 -21.22 -15.20 18.61
C ALA A 681 -20.80 -15.23 20.09
N LEU A 682 -21.61 -15.85 20.95
CA LEU A 682 -21.28 -16.09 22.36
C LEU A 682 -20.07 -17.03 22.51
N GLY A 683 -19.98 -18.07 21.68
CA GLY A 683 -18.82 -18.97 21.62
C GLY A 683 -17.52 -18.24 21.24
N ARG A 684 -17.60 -17.26 20.33
CA ARG A 684 -16.45 -16.40 19.97
C ARG A 684 -16.03 -15.49 21.13
N CYS A 685 -16.97 -14.93 21.90
CA CYS A 685 -16.64 -14.11 23.07
C CYS A 685 -15.85 -14.89 24.12
N ALA A 686 -16.29 -16.12 24.40
CA ALA A 686 -15.61 -17.01 25.33
C ALA A 686 -14.22 -17.43 24.82
N SER A 687 -14.08 -17.74 23.53
CA SER A 687 -12.81 -18.21 22.97
C SER A 687 -11.76 -17.11 22.79
N LEU A 688 -12.16 -15.91 22.39
CA LEU A 688 -11.23 -14.81 22.09
C LEU A 688 -10.84 -13.99 23.33
N PHE A 689 -11.77 -13.81 24.27
CA PHE A 689 -11.60 -12.90 25.40
C PHE A 689 -11.89 -13.52 26.77
N GLY A 690 -12.36 -14.77 26.82
CA GLY A 690 -12.77 -15.41 28.08
C GLY A 690 -14.01 -14.76 28.71
N LEU A 691 -14.85 -14.09 27.91
CA LEU A 691 -16.02 -13.36 28.39
C LEU A 691 -17.32 -14.15 28.14
N ALA A 692 -18.21 -14.14 29.11
CA ALA A 692 -19.63 -14.43 28.90
C ALA A 692 -20.30 -13.13 28.44
N ALA A 693 -20.76 -13.06 27.20
CA ALA A 693 -21.34 -11.83 26.68
C ALA A 693 -22.65 -11.46 27.43
N PRO A 694 -22.96 -10.15 27.55
CA PRO A 694 -24.17 -9.73 28.24
C PRO A 694 -25.43 -10.22 27.50
N ALA A 695 -26.43 -10.63 28.25
CA ALA A 695 -27.71 -11.10 27.70
C ALA A 695 -28.48 -10.00 26.95
N ARG A 696 -28.27 -8.73 27.30
CA ARG A 696 -28.84 -7.58 26.61
C ARG A 696 -27.90 -6.38 26.74
N GLY A 697 -27.69 -5.68 25.64
CA GLY A 697 -26.92 -4.44 25.59
C GLY A 697 -27.80 -3.22 25.88
N PRO A 698 -27.24 -2.01 25.76
CA PRO A 698 -27.99 -0.79 26.08
C PRO A 698 -29.08 -0.47 25.05
N ASP A 699 -30.10 0.26 25.49
CA ASP A 699 -31.16 0.84 24.66
C ASP A 699 -31.16 2.36 24.90
N TRP A 700 -30.83 3.12 23.85
CA TRP A 700 -30.69 4.57 23.82
C TRP A 700 -31.86 5.24 23.10
N ARG A 701 -32.97 4.52 22.85
CA ARG A 701 -34.16 5.15 22.26
C ARG A 701 -34.81 6.17 23.20
N GLU A 702 -34.74 5.94 24.52
CA GLU A 702 -35.21 6.92 25.52
C GLU A 702 -34.38 8.22 25.49
N ASP A 703 -33.09 8.13 25.13
CA ASP A 703 -32.24 9.31 24.96
C ASP A 703 -32.76 10.23 23.82
N LEU A 704 -33.43 9.68 22.80
CA LEU A 704 -34.10 10.49 21.76
C LEU A 704 -35.30 11.25 22.31
N GLU A 705 -36.04 10.68 23.26
CA GLU A 705 -37.17 11.38 23.88
C GLU A 705 -36.68 12.56 24.73
N VAL A 706 -35.58 12.38 25.46
CA VAL A 706 -34.91 13.44 26.21
C VAL A 706 -34.43 14.56 25.30
N LEU A 707 -33.85 14.22 24.15
CA LEU A 707 -33.43 15.21 23.15
C LEU A 707 -34.63 15.91 22.52
N GLY A 708 -35.64 15.18 22.06
CA GLY A 708 -36.83 15.75 21.42
C GLY A 708 -37.65 16.66 22.35
N ALA A 709 -37.66 16.40 23.65
CA ALA A 709 -38.28 17.28 24.63
C ALA A 709 -37.57 18.63 24.80
N ARG A 710 -36.32 18.76 24.36
CA ARG A 710 -35.51 19.98 24.45
C ARG A 710 -35.58 20.86 23.21
N GLY A 711 -36.23 20.39 22.14
CA GLY A 711 -36.24 21.01 20.81
C GLY A 711 -35.03 20.57 20.00
#